data_AF-A0A6A3MRY9-F1
#
_entry.id   AF-A0A6A3MRY9-F1
#
_cell.length_a   1.000
_cell.length_b   1.000
_cell.length_c   1.000
_cell.angle_alpha   90.00
_cell.angle_beta   90.00
_cell.angle_gamma   90.00
#
_symmetry.space_group_name_H-M   'P 1'
#
loop_
_entity.id
_entity.type
_entity.pdbx_description
1 polymer ?
#
loop_
_entity_poly.entity_id
_entity_poly.type
_entity_poly.pdbx_seq_one_letter_code
_entity_poly.pdbx_strand_id
1 'polypeptide(L)'
;MDDNVRNSWQLEPGQVEIKNSQWHTGIRMLSATIAERLGYEGVALNCVLYKMLIYGEGGHFVKHQDTEKEDGMIATLVVQLPSLHEGGDLIIYRDGKAMYRHDFGKADGSASYFPHYAVHYADAEHALEKVTKGYRLVLVYSLCLPPKMIYLKKSHDKVHGLAEAISGMVIGEESFALVLTHEYTDKSVGDLGVGALKGIDRARFSALKGANDVVSADKQLQFFIVGLSCTIDYIGEAGGAMSEWEEHERMNYVFWYSERGGFFASEESIGLNFLNPGQETFDRLWRPHGKTSEVGYLGNEGNTKETTYSRYAVTAWPASQGVKIALRLSNSLSVAMKCLQSQAPVDAAMLKEFMDACDTKADEIPRSFFQTLSKLLVDLGDSALAVYFLTKFFHQTELAAALIPIARKFDWEEVGPILSRYLLDASDENTMAMSVDIVDKVGEGAAQSALFKLATDTALKLSGKKLAKLYELPLICKWFICLGDKQTFEKLAAKFTSTDANRLEPVTEAFLKNVDYLDRGGDKCGAFGSVLAVRIEWLNSKQQIQELNKPFSWEMPDAEFQGHPQVQAFLRGPDDSMTTKGVADFEDLQAARNFAAESMRKEQVGASFEMEAAEEGDTAFVNICKTRDLHLGQQTTVAEYSTELKLLVDCYDEVTCGLPKKRARVEGC
;
A
#
# COMPACT_ATOMS: atom_id res chain seq x y z
N MET A 1 7.42 -48.29 49.58
CA MET A 1 7.87 -46.89 49.38
C MET A 1 8.71 -46.51 50.57
N ASP A 2 9.68 -45.61 50.40
CA ASP A 2 10.34 -44.97 51.54
C ASP A 2 9.47 -43.80 52.00
N ASP A 3 8.95 -43.89 53.23
CA ASP A 3 8.04 -42.89 53.80
C ASP A 3 8.72 -41.54 54.03
N ASN A 4 10.05 -41.46 53.95
CA ASN A 4 10.81 -40.20 53.97
C ASN A 4 10.82 -39.47 52.61
N VAL A 5 10.47 -40.18 51.53
CA VAL A 5 10.42 -39.64 50.16
C VAL A 5 8.98 -39.34 49.78
N ARG A 6 8.07 -40.29 50.05
CA ARG A 6 6.64 -40.14 49.75
C ARG A 6 5.81 -40.92 50.75
N ASN A 7 4.91 -40.21 51.43
CA ASN A 7 3.91 -40.79 52.31
C ASN A 7 2.51 -40.49 51.77
N SER A 8 1.87 -41.48 51.15
CA SER A 8 0.53 -41.39 50.57
C SER A 8 -0.06 -42.78 50.35
N TRP A 9 -1.39 -42.92 50.46
CA TRP A 9 -2.09 -44.06 49.90
C TRP A 9 -2.42 -43.81 48.42
N GLN A 10 -2.41 -44.86 47.61
CA GLN A 10 -2.75 -44.78 46.20
C GLN A 10 -3.74 -45.88 45.79
N LEU A 11 -4.64 -45.53 44.88
CA LEU A 11 -5.51 -46.46 44.16
C LEU A 11 -5.19 -46.35 42.67
N GLU A 12 -5.08 -47.51 42.03
CA GLU A 12 -4.87 -47.61 40.58
C GLU A 12 -6.15 -47.21 39.83
N PRO A 13 -6.07 -46.75 38.56
CA PRO A 13 -7.22 -46.27 37.81
C PRO A 13 -8.39 -47.24 37.75
N GLY A 14 -8.11 -48.54 37.58
CA GLY A 14 -9.13 -49.59 37.53
C GLY A 14 -9.85 -49.83 38.86
N GLN A 15 -9.38 -49.25 39.97
CA GLN A 15 -10.00 -49.32 41.29
C GLN A 15 -10.89 -48.09 41.59
N VAL A 16 -10.95 -47.13 40.67
CA VAL A 16 -11.67 -45.86 40.84
C VAL A 16 -12.76 -45.76 39.79
N GLU A 17 -14.01 -45.67 40.25
CA GLU A 17 -15.18 -45.45 39.38
C GLU A 17 -15.82 -44.09 39.70
N ILE A 18 -15.94 -43.22 38.70
CA ILE A 18 -16.59 -41.92 38.83
C ILE A 18 -17.96 -41.98 38.16
N LYS A 19 -19.02 -42.04 38.97
CA LYS A 19 -20.40 -42.19 38.49
C LYS A 19 -21.10 -40.89 38.09
N ASN A 20 -20.52 -39.74 38.44
CA ASN A 20 -21.08 -38.45 38.06
C ASN A 20 -20.86 -38.20 36.56
N SER A 21 -21.93 -38.26 35.77
CA SER A 21 -21.87 -38.05 34.31
C SER A 21 -21.37 -36.67 33.90
N GLN A 22 -21.51 -35.66 34.77
CA GLN A 22 -20.97 -34.32 34.52
C GLN A 22 -19.44 -34.27 34.63
N TRP A 23 -18.82 -35.22 35.35
CA TRP A 23 -17.37 -35.24 35.53
C TRP A 23 -16.63 -35.39 34.21
N HIS A 24 -17.04 -36.34 33.36
CA HIS A 24 -16.44 -36.56 32.04
C HIS A 24 -16.59 -35.34 31.13
N THR A 25 -17.75 -34.67 31.18
CA THR A 25 -17.98 -33.44 30.43
C THR A 25 -17.07 -32.31 30.94
N GLY A 26 -16.94 -32.16 32.26
CA GLY A 26 -16.07 -31.17 32.88
C GLY A 26 -14.59 -31.38 32.54
N ILE A 27 -14.09 -32.61 32.63
CA ILE A 27 -12.70 -32.93 32.25
C ILE A 27 -12.45 -32.65 30.76
N ARG A 28 -13.40 -32.96 29.88
CA ARG A 28 -13.29 -32.65 28.44
C ARG A 28 -13.28 -31.15 28.15
N MET A 29 -14.09 -30.36 28.86
CA MET A 29 -14.08 -28.90 28.69
C MET A 29 -12.79 -28.31 29.25
N LEU A 30 -12.37 -28.76 30.43
CA LEU A 30 -11.12 -28.34 31.05
C LEU A 30 -9.92 -28.70 30.17
N SER A 31 -9.92 -29.87 29.53
CA SER A 31 -8.83 -30.28 28.64
C SER A 31 -8.71 -29.40 27.40
N ALA A 32 -9.81 -28.91 26.85
CA ALA A 32 -9.80 -27.94 25.74
C ALA A 32 -9.17 -26.61 26.18
N THR A 33 -9.56 -26.09 27.35
CA THR A 33 -8.95 -24.86 27.92
C THR A 33 -7.47 -25.06 28.22
N ILE A 34 -7.07 -26.24 28.72
CA ILE A 34 -5.67 -26.56 28.95
C ILE A 34 -4.91 -26.65 27.63
N ALA A 35 -5.47 -27.29 26.60
CA ALA A 35 -4.85 -27.38 25.28
C ALA A 35 -4.53 -26.01 24.71
N GLU A 36 -5.50 -25.09 24.74
CA GLU A 36 -5.33 -23.70 24.33
C GLU A 36 -4.20 -23.00 25.10
N ARG A 37 -4.22 -23.07 26.44
CA ARG A 37 -3.20 -22.46 27.29
C ARG A 37 -1.80 -23.06 27.12
N LEU A 38 -1.71 -24.33 26.75
CA LEU A 38 -0.46 -25.01 26.42
C LEU A 38 -0.03 -24.79 24.95
N GLY A 39 -0.81 -24.04 24.17
CA GLY A 39 -0.53 -23.68 22.78
C GLY A 39 -0.83 -24.78 21.76
N TYR A 40 -1.74 -25.70 22.09
CA TYR A 40 -2.28 -26.75 21.23
C TYR A 40 -3.75 -26.46 20.87
N GLU A 41 -4.02 -25.24 20.40
CA GLU A 41 -5.37 -24.79 20.03
C GLU A 41 -6.01 -25.74 19.00
N GLY A 42 -7.27 -26.10 19.25
CA GLY A 42 -8.02 -27.05 18.41
C GLY A 42 -7.60 -28.53 18.56
N VAL A 43 -6.63 -28.85 19.42
CA VAL A 43 -6.22 -30.23 19.69
C VAL A 43 -7.02 -30.81 20.85
N ALA A 44 -7.76 -31.88 20.60
CA ALA A 44 -8.43 -32.65 21.65
C ALA A 44 -7.40 -33.50 22.42
N LEU A 45 -6.95 -33.02 23.58
CA LEU A 45 -6.05 -33.79 24.44
C LEU A 45 -6.75 -35.02 25.03
N ASN A 46 -6.03 -36.13 25.07
CA ASN A 46 -6.45 -37.34 25.76
C ASN A 46 -6.12 -37.19 27.25
N CYS A 47 -7.16 -37.13 28.10
CA CYS A 47 -7.01 -37.11 29.56
C CYS A 47 -7.14 -38.53 30.10
N VAL A 48 -6.04 -39.13 30.51
CA VAL A 48 -5.99 -40.51 31.02
C VAL A 48 -5.87 -40.46 32.54
N LEU A 49 -6.83 -41.02 33.28
CA LEU A 49 -6.73 -41.14 34.74
C LEU A 49 -5.56 -42.07 35.06
N TYR A 50 -4.55 -41.56 35.77
CA TYR A 50 -3.34 -42.30 36.09
C TYR A 50 -3.38 -42.92 37.49
N LYS A 51 -3.87 -42.18 38.49
CA LYS A 51 -4.02 -42.69 39.86
C LYS A 51 -4.88 -41.77 40.70
N MET A 52 -5.41 -42.31 41.79
CA MET A 52 -6.01 -41.54 42.87
C MET A 52 -5.10 -41.61 44.10
N LEU A 53 -4.90 -40.47 44.76
CA LEU A 53 -4.02 -40.32 45.91
C LEU A 53 -4.78 -39.82 47.12
N ILE A 54 -4.42 -40.36 48.29
CA ILE A 54 -4.89 -39.90 49.59
C ILE A 54 -3.67 -39.57 50.44
N TYR A 55 -3.56 -38.31 50.84
CA TYR A 55 -2.54 -37.86 51.79
C TYR A 55 -3.20 -37.56 53.12
N GLY A 56 -2.94 -38.39 54.14
CA GLY A 56 -3.34 -38.11 55.51
C GLY A 56 -2.37 -37.15 56.20
N GLU A 57 -2.57 -36.93 57.50
CA GLU A 57 -1.65 -36.16 58.33
C GLU A 57 -0.22 -36.72 58.27
N GLY A 58 0.74 -35.85 57.96
CA GLY A 58 2.13 -36.20 57.69
C GLY A 58 2.45 -36.63 56.26
N GLY A 59 1.43 -36.81 55.42
CA GLY A 59 1.59 -37.13 54.01
C GLY A 59 2.31 -36.02 53.25
N HIS A 60 3.23 -36.38 52.36
CA HIS A 60 4.05 -35.47 51.59
C HIS A 60 4.65 -36.18 50.37
N PHE A 61 5.25 -35.40 49.47
CA PHE A 61 6.11 -35.93 48.42
C PHE A 61 7.26 -34.95 48.20
N VAL A 62 8.49 -35.38 48.51
CA VAL A 62 9.67 -34.54 48.32
C VAL A 62 9.85 -34.15 46.85
N LYS A 63 10.67 -33.12 46.62
CA LYS A 63 10.97 -32.62 45.28
C LYS A 63 11.40 -33.75 44.33
N HIS A 64 10.67 -33.90 43.24
CA HIS A 64 10.92 -34.91 42.21
C HIS A 64 10.43 -34.41 40.86
N GLN A 65 10.79 -35.14 39.81
CA GLN A 65 10.23 -34.98 38.48
C GLN A 65 9.49 -36.28 38.16
N ASP A 66 8.27 -36.18 37.65
CA ASP A 66 7.55 -37.38 37.20
C ASP A 66 8.23 -37.94 35.95
N THR A 67 8.33 -39.27 35.87
CA THR A 67 8.67 -39.89 34.58
C THR A 67 7.44 -39.84 33.69
N GLU A 68 7.61 -39.52 32.41
CA GLU A 68 6.55 -39.68 31.41
C GLU A 68 6.04 -41.13 31.42
N LYS A 69 4.72 -41.31 31.53
CA LYS A 69 4.09 -42.63 31.71
C LYS A 69 3.30 -43.10 30.49
N GLU A 70 2.95 -42.18 29.59
CA GLU A 70 2.10 -42.42 28.44
C GLU A 70 2.73 -41.79 27.19
N ASP A 71 2.57 -42.44 26.05
CA ASP A 71 3.03 -41.90 24.77
C ASP A 71 2.33 -40.57 24.46
N GLY A 72 3.13 -39.56 24.11
CA GLY A 72 2.62 -38.22 23.83
C GLY A 72 2.18 -37.43 25.06
N MET A 73 2.51 -37.86 26.28
CA MET A 73 2.29 -37.07 27.51
C MET A 73 3.04 -35.74 27.43
N ILE A 74 2.32 -34.63 27.66
CA ILE A 74 2.84 -33.26 27.64
C ILE A 74 2.72 -32.57 29.00
N ALA A 75 1.77 -32.99 29.83
CA ALA A 75 1.49 -32.37 31.12
C ALA A 75 0.78 -33.35 32.07
N THR A 76 0.79 -33.01 33.35
CA THR A 76 0.03 -33.66 34.41
C THR A 76 -1.04 -32.71 34.91
N LEU A 77 -2.29 -33.18 34.95
CA LEU A 77 -3.41 -32.50 35.58
C LEU A 77 -3.68 -33.12 36.95
N VAL A 78 -3.57 -32.31 38.00
CA VAL A 78 -3.83 -32.67 39.38
C VAL A 78 -5.17 -32.07 39.77
N VAL A 79 -6.18 -32.90 40.03
CA VAL A 79 -7.51 -32.46 40.48
C VAL A 79 -7.69 -32.86 41.94
N GLN A 80 -7.66 -31.88 42.84
CA GLN A 80 -8.04 -32.08 44.24
C GLN A 80 -9.56 -32.16 44.34
N LEU A 81 -10.05 -33.27 44.89
CA LEU A 81 -11.47 -33.44 45.22
C LEU A 81 -11.81 -32.69 46.53
N PRO A 82 -13.08 -32.33 46.75
CA PRO A 82 -13.52 -31.72 48.00
C PRO A 82 -13.03 -32.53 49.20
N SER A 83 -12.15 -31.92 49.99
CA SER A 83 -11.50 -32.59 51.11
C SER A 83 -11.02 -31.57 52.16
N LEU A 84 -11.18 -31.92 53.44
CA LEU A 84 -10.79 -31.07 54.56
C LEU A 84 -9.36 -31.39 54.98
N HIS A 85 -8.44 -30.46 54.71
CA HIS A 85 -7.03 -30.59 55.08
C HIS A 85 -6.33 -29.24 55.30
N GLU A 86 -5.23 -29.26 56.06
CA GLU A 86 -4.27 -28.15 56.23
C GLU A 86 -2.89 -28.62 55.74
N GLY A 87 -2.05 -27.70 55.24
CA GLY A 87 -0.78 -28.06 54.59
C GLY A 87 -0.98 -28.85 53.28
N GLY A 88 0.07 -29.35 52.63
CA GLY A 88 -0.10 -30.08 51.36
C GLY A 88 -0.24 -29.20 50.11
N ASP A 89 0.47 -28.07 50.07
CA ASP A 89 0.56 -27.24 48.86
C ASP A 89 1.41 -27.92 47.78
N LEU A 90 1.02 -27.74 46.52
CA LEU A 90 1.84 -28.15 45.39
C LEU A 90 2.82 -27.02 45.07
N ILE A 91 4.11 -27.35 45.11
CA ILE A 91 5.20 -26.43 44.75
C ILE A 91 5.80 -26.88 43.43
N ILE A 92 5.86 -25.97 42.46
CA ILE A 92 6.55 -26.18 41.18
C ILE A 92 7.90 -25.49 41.22
N TYR A 93 8.95 -26.22 40.86
CA TYR A 93 10.32 -25.73 40.81
C TYR A 93 10.79 -25.55 39.36
N ARG A 94 11.71 -24.60 39.17
CA ARG A 94 12.51 -24.45 37.96
C ARG A 94 13.93 -24.09 38.37
N ASP A 95 14.93 -24.77 37.80
CA ASP A 95 16.36 -24.57 38.09
C ASP A 95 16.67 -24.55 39.60
N GLY A 96 16.03 -25.44 40.36
CA GLY A 96 16.21 -25.52 41.81
C GLY A 96 15.42 -24.50 42.65
N LYS A 97 14.77 -23.50 42.03
CA LYS A 97 14.00 -22.45 42.73
C LYS A 97 12.50 -22.73 42.71
N ALA A 98 11.81 -22.45 43.81
CA ALA A 98 10.34 -22.54 43.88
C ALA A 98 9.71 -21.37 43.11
N MET A 99 8.99 -21.66 42.03
CA MET A 99 8.40 -20.65 41.14
C MET A 99 6.92 -20.43 41.40
N TYR A 100 6.18 -21.50 41.66
CA TYR A 100 4.73 -21.44 41.89
C TYR A 100 4.33 -22.30 43.07
N ARG A 101 3.36 -21.80 43.85
CA ARG A 101 2.76 -22.49 45.00
C ARG A 101 1.25 -22.45 44.81
N HIS A 102 0.63 -23.63 44.77
CA HIS A 102 -0.82 -23.76 44.64
C HIS A 102 -1.41 -24.42 45.88
N ASP A 103 -2.34 -23.73 46.53
CA ASP A 103 -2.95 -24.11 47.81
C ASP A 103 -4.24 -24.92 47.66
N PHE A 104 -4.76 -25.06 46.43
CA PHE A 104 -6.02 -25.74 46.12
C PHE A 104 -7.21 -25.26 46.95
N GLY A 105 -7.40 -23.94 47.06
CA GLY A 105 -8.61 -23.34 47.66
C GLY A 105 -8.63 -23.38 49.18
N LYS A 106 -7.47 -23.52 49.82
CA LYS A 106 -7.39 -23.45 51.28
C LYS A 106 -7.43 -22.01 51.79
N ALA A 107 -6.80 -21.06 51.09
CA ALA A 107 -6.78 -19.66 51.50
C ALA A 107 -8.17 -19.01 51.51
N ASP A 108 -9.07 -19.42 50.61
CA ASP A 108 -10.45 -18.91 50.52
C ASP A 108 -11.49 -19.85 51.16
N GLY A 109 -11.06 -20.97 51.77
CA GLY A 109 -11.91 -21.93 52.47
C GLY A 109 -12.77 -22.82 51.56
N SER A 110 -12.54 -22.83 50.26
CA SER A 110 -13.33 -23.59 49.27
C SER A 110 -12.91 -25.06 49.12
N ALA A 111 -11.71 -25.43 49.59
CA ALA A 111 -11.12 -26.78 49.45
C ALA A 111 -12.03 -27.94 49.93
N SER A 112 -12.89 -27.69 50.92
CA SER A 112 -13.81 -28.71 51.47
C SER A 112 -15.09 -28.90 50.66
N TYR A 113 -15.39 -28.00 49.72
CA TYR A 113 -16.68 -27.93 49.04
C TYR A 113 -16.56 -28.03 47.52
N PHE A 114 -15.45 -27.56 46.94
CA PHE A 114 -15.25 -27.53 45.49
C PHE A 114 -14.00 -28.30 45.08
N PRO A 115 -13.99 -28.86 43.85
CA PRO A 115 -12.77 -29.39 43.27
C PRO A 115 -11.86 -28.25 42.84
N HIS A 116 -10.57 -28.42 43.06
CA HIS A 116 -9.52 -27.51 42.59
C HIS A 116 -8.57 -28.26 41.67
N TYR A 117 -7.90 -27.55 40.77
CA TYR A 117 -6.95 -28.19 39.88
C TYR A 117 -5.70 -27.37 39.66
N ALA A 118 -4.61 -28.08 39.40
CA ALA A 118 -3.36 -27.52 38.93
C ALA A 118 -2.87 -28.34 37.74
N VAL A 119 -2.20 -27.67 36.80
CA VAL A 119 -1.57 -28.32 35.65
C VAL A 119 -0.11 -27.93 35.66
N HIS A 120 0.76 -28.91 35.49
CA HIS A 120 2.19 -28.68 35.29
C HIS A 120 2.70 -29.53 34.14
N TYR A 121 3.79 -29.09 33.52
CA TYR A 121 4.43 -29.86 32.45
C TYR A 121 4.94 -31.20 32.98
N ALA A 122 5.00 -32.19 32.09
CA ALA A 122 5.40 -33.55 32.45
C ALA A 122 6.85 -33.61 32.97
N ASP A 123 7.70 -32.69 32.50
CA ASP A 123 9.09 -32.51 32.90
C ASP A 123 9.28 -31.54 34.07
N ALA A 124 8.21 -30.98 34.65
CA ALA A 124 8.35 -30.04 35.76
C ALA A 124 8.77 -30.74 37.06
N GLU A 125 9.84 -30.22 37.69
CA GLU A 125 10.17 -30.58 39.07
C GLU A 125 9.09 -30.04 40.02
N HIS A 126 8.58 -30.87 40.92
CA HIS A 126 7.54 -30.48 41.84
C HIS A 126 7.65 -31.22 43.18
N ALA A 127 7.07 -30.64 44.22
CA ALA A 127 6.94 -31.25 45.53
C ALA A 127 5.53 -31.03 46.07
N LEU A 128 5.11 -31.92 46.96
CA LEU A 128 3.96 -31.71 47.81
C LEU A 128 4.44 -31.46 49.23
N GLU A 129 4.11 -30.29 49.77
CA GLU A 129 4.39 -30.00 51.18
C GLU A 129 3.65 -30.97 52.11
N LYS A 130 4.06 -30.99 53.39
CA LYS A 130 3.44 -31.86 54.38
C LYS A 130 2.00 -31.45 54.65
N VAL A 131 1.08 -32.39 54.59
CA VAL A 131 -0.28 -32.24 55.12
C VAL A 131 -0.17 -32.22 56.65
N THR A 132 -0.57 -31.12 57.27
CA THR A 132 -0.46 -30.92 58.73
C THR A 132 -1.69 -31.39 59.48
N LYS A 133 -2.85 -31.51 58.80
CA LYS A 133 -4.10 -31.98 59.40
C LYS A 133 -5.06 -32.48 58.34
N GLY A 134 -5.88 -33.48 58.67
CA GLY A 134 -6.94 -33.98 57.80
C GLY A 134 -6.45 -34.89 56.67
N TYR A 135 -7.23 -34.96 55.60
CA TYR A 135 -6.96 -35.83 54.45
C TYR A 135 -7.15 -35.07 53.15
N ARG A 136 -6.14 -35.08 52.28
CA ARG A 136 -6.18 -34.49 50.94
C ARG A 136 -6.40 -35.58 49.90
N LEU A 137 -7.47 -35.42 49.11
CA LEU A 137 -7.90 -36.39 48.11
C LEU A 137 -7.70 -35.87 46.69
N VAL A 138 -7.02 -36.64 45.83
CA VAL A 138 -6.57 -36.13 44.51
C VAL A 138 -6.70 -37.19 43.43
N LEU A 139 -7.14 -36.76 42.25
CA LEU A 139 -7.05 -37.50 41.00
C LEU A 139 -5.93 -36.91 40.15
N VAL A 140 -5.06 -37.78 39.63
CA VAL A 140 -3.94 -37.38 38.76
C VAL A 140 -4.22 -37.91 37.36
N TYR A 141 -4.24 -37.02 36.37
CA TYR A 141 -4.44 -37.34 34.96
C TYR A 141 -3.18 -37.04 34.15
N SER A 142 -2.83 -37.95 33.26
CA SER A 142 -1.87 -37.71 32.18
C SER A 142 -2.58 -37.00 31.04
N LEU A 143 -2.05 -35.86 30.60
CA LEU A 143 -2.54 -35.12 29.44
C LEU A 143 -1.67 -35.47 28.23
N CYS A 144 -2.26 -36.18 27.27
CA CYS A 144 -1.55 -36.72 26.12
C CYS A 144 -2.05 -36.11 24.81
N LEU A 145 -1.12 -35.87 23.89
CA LEU A 145 -1.45 -35.58 22.51
C LEU A 145 -2.09 -36.82 21.86
N PRO A 146 -3.02 -36.64 20.91
CA PRO A 146 -3.52 -37.74 20.09
C PRO A 146 -2.36 -38.48 19.41
N PRO A 147 -2.42 -39.82 19.22
CA PRO A 147 -1.33 -40.60 18.64
C PRO A 147 -0.81 -40.07 17.29
N LYS A 148 -1.70 -39.51 16.47
CA LYS A 148 -1.36 -38.91 15.17
C LYS A 148 -0.68 -37.54 15.27
N MET A 149 -0.57 -36.96 16.46
CA MET A 149 -0.11 -35.59 16.71
C MET A 149 1.07 -35.52 17.68
N ILE A 150 1.64 -36.67 18.07
CA ILE A 150 2.79 -36.75 19.00
C ILE A 150 3.98 -35.92 18.50
N TYR A 151 4.16 -35.78 17.19
CA TYR A 151 5.20 -34.94 16.58
C TYR A 151 5.08 -33.43 16.89
N LEU A 152 3.93 -32.98 17.40
CA LEU A 152 3.70 -31.58 17.78
C LEU A 152 4.23 -31.23 19.18
N LYS A 153 4.73 -32.22 19.95
CA LYS A 153 5.24 -32.01 21.31
C LYS A 153 6.28 -30.89 21.34
N LYS A 154 5.92 -29.77 21.96
CA LYS A 154 6.78 -28.59 22.12
C LYS A 154 7.78 -28.82 23.26
N SER A 155 9.00 -28.30 23.11
CA SER A 155 9.99 -28.23 24.19
C SER A 155 9.78 -26.92 24.96
N HIS A 156 9.26 -26.99 26.19
CA HIS A 156 8.70 -25.84 26.91
C HIS A 156 9.73 -24.97 27.63
N ASP A 157 10.87 -25.52 28.07
CA ASP A 157 11.98 -24.74 28.64
C ASP A 157 12.51 -23.67 27.68
N LYS A 158 12.35 -23.88 26.36
CA LYS A 158 12.90 -23.00 25.32
C LYS A 158 12.05 -21.75 25.03
N VAL A 159 10.74 -21.79 25.28
CA VAL A 159 9.84 -20.64 25.01
C VAL A 159 9.95 -19.59 26.12
N HIS A 160 10.12 -20.02 27.38
CA HIS A 160 10.22 -19.10 28.51
C HIS A 160 11.56 -18.33 28.53
N GLY A 161 12.69 -19.01 28.25
CA GLY A 161 13.98 -18.34 28.13
C GLY A 161 14.01 -17.33 26.98
N LEU A 162 13.29 -17.59 25.89
CA LEU A 162 13.16 -16.66 24.77
C LEU A 162 12.27 -15.45 25.13
N ALA A 163 11.18 -15.65 25.87
CA ALA A 163 10.35 -14.55 26.35
C ALA A 163 11.11 -13.64 27.34
N GLU A 164 11.94 -14.23 28.22
CA GLU A 164 12.84 -13.46 29.10
C GLU A 164 13.87 -12.68 28.30
N ALA A 165 14.47 -13.29 27.26
CA ALA A 165 15.42 -12.61 26.38
C ALA A 165 14.76 -11.42 25.65
N ILE A 166 13.55 -11.62 25.10
CA ILE A 166 12.77 -10.53 24.47
C ILE A 166 12.45 -9.43 25.49
N SER A 167 12.02 -9.78 26.70
CA SER A 167 11.70 -8.81 27.76
C SER A 167 12.94 -8.00 28.20
N GLY A 168 14.09 -8.66 28.22
CA GLY A 168 15.39 -8.11 28.56
C GLY A 168 16.01 -7.24 27.47
N MET A 169 15.47 -7.24 26.24
CA MET A 169 16.00 -6.40 25.16
C MET A 169 15.94 -4.91 25.57
N VAL A 170 17.07 -4.22 25.38
CA VAL A 170 17.19 -2.81 25.72
C VAL A 170 16.41 -1.99 24.69
N ILE A 171 15.38 -1.29 25.19
CA ILE A 171 14.52 -0.40 24.41
C ILE A 171 15.37 0.79 23.94
N GLY A 172 15.94 0.72 22.74
CA GLY A 172 16.70 1.84 22.14
C GLY A 172 17.69 1.39 21.09
N GLU A 173 18.23 0.20 21.27
CA GLU A 173 19.50 -0.16 20.68
C GLU A 173 19.47 -1.50 19.96
N GLU A 174 18.61 -2.41 20.40
CA GLU A 174 18.66 -3.81 20.00
C GLU A 174 17.61 -4.15 18.92
N SER A 175 18.12 -4.63 17.79
CA SER A 175 17.38 -5.37 16.78
C SER A 175 18.11 -6.69 16.55
N PHE A 176 17.46 -7.62 15.87
CA PHE A 176 18.13 -8.84 15.45
C PHE A 176 17.65 -9.31 14.08
N ALA A 177 18.51 -10.02 13.36
CA ALA A 177 18.20 -10.68 12.10
C ALA A 177 18.53 -12.17 12.21
N LEU A 178 17.51 -13.01 12.29
CA LEU A 178 17.66 -14.46 12.25
C LEU A 178 17.74 -14.93 10.79
N VAL A 179 18.94 -15.30 10.33
CA VAL A 179 19.15 -15.81 8.98
C VAL A 179 18.46 -17.16 8.80
N LEU A 180 17.68 -17.29 7.74
CA LEU A 180 16.90 -18.47 7.42
C LEU A 180 17.75 -19.51 6.70
N THR A 181 17.59 -20.78 7.09
CA THR A 181 18.38 -21.89 6.59
C THR A 181 17.94 -22.35 5.19
N HIS A 182 16.64 -22.31 4.88
CA HIS A 182 16.16 -22.68 3.55
C HIS A 182 16.29 -21.53 2.55
N GLU A 183 16.33 -21.90 1.27
CA GLU A 183 16.22 -20.96 0.17
C GLU A 183 14.75 -20.62 -0.10
N TYR A 184 14.49 -19.34 -0.32
CA TYR A 184 13.18 -18.80 -0.64
C TYR A 184 13.28 -17.95 -1.91
N THR A 185 12.14 -17.76 -2.56
CA THR A 185 12.01 -16.88 -3.71
C THR A 185 11.26 -15.62 -3.32
N ASP A 186 11.55 -14.52 -4.01
CA ASP A 186 10.88 -13.24 -3.83
C ASP A 186 9.37 -13.39 -3.99
N LYS A 187 8.93 -14.25 -4.92
CA LYS A 187 7.51 -14.58 -5.10
C LYS A 187 6.92 -15.28 -3.89
N SER A 188 7.58 -16.32 -3.36
CA SER A 188 7.05 -17.05 -2.20
C SER A 188 6.95 -16.18 -0.95
N VAL A 189 7.95 -15.34 -0.69
CA VAL A 189 7.97 -14.43 0.47
C VAL A 189 7.04 -13.25 0.24
N GLY A 190 7.00 -12.71 -0.99
CA GLY A 190 6.09 -11.66 -1.40
C GLY A 190 4.62 -12.06 -1.26
N ASP A 191 4.25 -13.28 -1.66
CA ASP A 191 2.85 -13.72 -1.66
C ASP A 191 2.39 -14.24 -0.29
N LEU A 192 3.26 -14.92 0.47
CA LEU A 192 2.87 -15.67 1.68
C LEU A 192 3.50 -15.16 2.97
N GLY A 193 4.50 -14.27 2.90
CA GLY A 193 5.24 -13.80 4.06
C GLY A 193 5.81 -14.95 4.89
N VAL A 194 5.55 -14.93 6.21
CA VAL A 194 6.00 -16.00 7.13
C VAL A 194 5.33 -17.35 6.86
N GLY A 195 4.22 -17.36 6.12
CA GLY A 195 3.58 -18.58 5.62
C GLY A 195 4.44 -19.36 4.62
N ALA A 196 5.43 -18.71 4.00
CA ALA A 196 6.38 -19.38 3.10
C ALA A 196 7.40 -20.26 3.85
N LEU A 197 7.64 -20.00 5.15
CA LEU A 197 8.72 -20.60 5.92
C LEU A 197 8.56 -22.11 6.07
N LYS A 198 9.68 -22.85 5.94
CA LYS A 198 9.71 -24.32 5.94
C LYS A 198 10.62 -24.86 7.03
N GLY A 199 10.33 -26.10 7.46
CA GLY A 199 11.18 -26.87 8.36
C GLY A 199 11.61 -26.08 9.61
N ILE A 200 12.92 -26.01 9.81
CA ILE A 200 13.53 -25.35 10.98
C ILE A 200 13.24 -23.84 11.04
N ASP A 201 13.08 -23.17 9.90
CA ASP A 201 12.83 -21.73 9.85
C ASP A 201 11.44 -21.41 10.40
N ARG A 202 10.43 -22.20 9.99
CA ARG A 202 9.07 -22.10 10.54
C ARG A 202 9.04 -22.40 12.02
N ALA A 203 9.78 -23.42 12.48
CA ALA A 203 9.84 -23.77 13.88
C ALA A 203 10.46 -22.66 14.73
N ARG A 204 11.59 -22.08 14.28
CA ARG A 204 12.25 -20.94 14.94
C ARG A 204 11.37 -19.71 14.99
N PHE A 205 10.73 -19.35 13.87
CA PHE A 205 9.81 -18.23 13.82
C PHE A 205 8.59 -18.45 14.74
N SER A 206 8.02 -19.65 14.75
CA SER A 206 6.89 -19.98 15.64
C SER A 206 7.27 -19.89 17.12
N ALA A 207 8.51 -20.26 17.48
CA ALA A 207 9.02 -20.10 18.84
C ALA A 207 9.20 -18.62 19.21
N LEU A 208 9.78 -17.81 18.31
CA LEU A 208 9.89 -16.36 18.49
C LEU A 208 8.53 -15.69 18.64
N LYS A 209 7.56 -16.05 17.79
CA LYS A 209 6.20 -15.52 17.85
C LYS A 209 5.51 -15.90 19.15
N GLY A 210 5.55 -17.18 19.53
CA GLY A 210 4.94 -17.64 20.79
C GLY A 210 5.59 -17.03 22.03
N ALA A 211 6.90 -16.75 22.01
CA ALA A 211 7.57 -16.02 23.08
C ALA A 211 7.18 -14.53 23.09
N ASN A 212 7.01 -13.92 21.93
CA ASN A 212 6.55 -12.55 21.79
C ASN A 212 5.10 -12.33 22.26
N ASP A 213 4.24 -13.33 22.08
CA ASP A 213 2.83 -13.24 22.46
C ASP A 213 2.62 -13.20 23.99
N VAL A 214 3.63 -13.62 24.77
CA VAL A 214 3.57 -13.65 26.25
C VAL A 214 4.33 -12.52 26.94
N VAL A 215 5.06 -11.66 26.21
CA VAL A 215 5.70 -10.47 26.80
C VAL A 215 4.71 -9.30 26.91
N SER A 216 5.04 -8.31 27.75
CA SER A 216 4.21 -7.10 27.91
C SER A 216 4.15 -6.29 26.61
N ALA A 217 3.05 -5.55 26.41
CA ALA A 217 2.79 -4.82 25.16
C ALA A 217 3.90 -3.82 24.77
N ASP A 218 4.57 -3.20 25.75
CA ASP A 218 5.69 -2.29 25.54
C ASP A 218 6.98 -2.98 25.05
N LYS A 219 7.06 -4.31 25.26
CA LYS A 219 8.17 -5.19 24.90
C LYS A 219 7.89 -6.06 23.68
N GLN A 220 6.65 -6.06 23.18
CA GLN A 220 6.31 -6.83 21.99
C GLN A 220 7.14 -6.36 20.80
N LEU A 221 7.69 -7.33 20.09
CA LEU A 221 8.45 -7.15 18.87
C LEU A 221 7.53 -7.08 17.66
N GLN A 222 7.93 -6.21 16.72
CA GLN A 222 7.41 -6.18 15.37
C GLN A 222 8.33 -6.98 14.44
N PHE A 223 7.77 -7.89 13.66
CA PHE A 223 8.54 -8.79 12.78
C PHE A 223 8.45 -8.36 11.31
N PHE A 224 9.56 -8.55 10.60
CA PHE A 224 9.67 -8.37 9.15
C PHE A 224 10.46 -9.52 8.54
N ILE A 225 10.27 -9.74 7.24
CA ILE A 225 11.16 -10.60 6.46
C ILE A 225 12.05 -9.70 5.62
N VAL A 226 13.34 -9.99 5.61
CA VAL A 226 14.30 -9.30 4.76
C VAL A 226 15.00 -10.26 3.82
N GLY A 227 15.04 -9.92 2.54
CA GLY A 227 15.98 -10.48 1.57
C GLY A 227 17.31 -9.76 1.71
N LEU A 228 18.40 -10.49 1.83
CA LEU A 228 19.76 -9.99 1.97
C LEU A 228 20.52 -10.37 0.72
N SER A 229 21.14 -9.40 0.06
CA SER A 229 21.99 -9.61 -1.10
C SER A 229 23.33 -8.93 -0.91
N CYS A 230 24.42 -9.64 -1.20
CA CYS A 230 25.77 -9.07 -1.26
C CYS A 230 26.36 -9.44 -2.62
N THR A 231 26.54 -8.46 -3.49
CA THR A 231 27.23 -8.61 -4.77
C THR A 231 28.66 -8.11 -4.63
N ILE A 232 29.62 -8.89 -5.12
CA ILE A 232 31.04 -8.54 -5.15
C ILE A 232 31.52 -8.64 -6.58
N ASP A 233 32.03 -7.53 -7.09
CA ASP A 233 32.64 -7.44 -8.40
C ASP A 233 34.15 -7.57 -8.27
N TYR A 234 34.72 -8.38 -9.15
CA TYR A 234 36.14 -8.65 -9.24
C TYR A 234 36.67 -8.31 -10.62
N ILE A 235 37.87 -7.73 -10.66
CA ILE A 235 38.63 -7.53 -11.90
C ILE A 235 39.85 -8.46 -11.87
N GLY A 236 40.15 -9.08 -13.01
CA GLY A 236 41.36 -9.87 -13.21
C GLY A 236 42.44 -9.11 -13.96
N GLU A 237 43.72 -9.30 -13.59
CA GLU A 237 44.85 -8.69 -14.31
C GLU A 237 44.99 -9.19 -15.76
N ALA A 238 45.39 -8.29 -16.66
CA ALA A 238 45.61 -8.62 -18.07
C ALA A 238 46.82 -9.56 -18.24
N GLY A 239 46.55 -10.85 -18.49
CA GLY A 239 47.57 -11.85 -18.84
C GLY A 239 48.05 -12.76 -17.70
N GLY A 240 47.47 -12.66 -16.50
CA GLY A 240 47.73 -13.55 -15.36
C GLY A 240 46.97 -14.89 -15.43
N ALA A 241 47.42 -15.89 -14.68
CA ALA A 241 46.69 -17.15 -14.52
C ALA A 241 45.33 -16.92 -13.83
N MET A 242 44.36 -17.84 -14.02
CA MET A 242 42.97 -17.78 -13.51
C MET A 242 42.78 -17.57 -11.97
N SER A 243 43.83 -17.32 -11.20
CA SER A 243 43.86 -17.31 -9.74
C SER A 243 44.01 -15.95 -9.06
N GLU A 244 44.21 -14.84 -9.80
CA GLU A 244 44.43 -13.51 -9.23
C GLU A 244 43.26 -12.58 -9.56
N TRP A 245 42.21 -12.65 -8.74
CA TRP A 245 41.03 -11.77 -8.80
C TRP A 245 41.11 -10.75 -7.66
N GLU A 246 41.03 -9.47 -7.98
CA GLU A 246 40.95 -8.39 -6.98
C GLU A 246 39.51 -7.90 -6.85
N GLU A 247 39.04 -7.74 -5.61
CA GLU A 247 37.73 -7.16 -5.32
C GLU A 247 37.74 -5.67 -5.69
N HIS A 248 36.92 -5.30 -6.66
CA HIS A 248 36.74 -3.92 -7.10
C HIS A 248 35.66 -3.22 -6.29
N GLU A 249 34.48 -3.84 -6.20
CA GLU A 249 33.29 -3.21 -5.63
C GLU A 249 32.47 -4.25 -4.86
N ARG A 250 31.83 -3.80 -3.77
CA ARG A 250 30.92 -4.63 -2.98
C ARG A 250 29.67 -3.84 -2.68
N MET A 251 28.54 -4.37 -3.13
CA MET A 251 27.23 -3.78 -2.91
C MET A 251 26.39 -4.70 -2.03
N ASN A 252 25.85 -4.16 -0.94
CA ASN A 252 24.99 -4.91 -0.04
C ASN A 252 23.58 -4.32 -0.08
N TYR A 253 22.57 -5.14 -0.33
CA TYR A 253 21.18 -4.71 -0.38
C TYR A 253 20.28 -5.51 0.57
N VAL A 254 19.31 -4.81 1.13
CA VAL A 254 18.23 -5.36 1.96
C VAL A 254 16.89 -5.08 1.28
N PHE A 255 16.12 -6.13 1.06
CA PHE A 255 14.77 -6.10 0.48
C PHE A 255 13.76 -6.36 1.60
N TRP A 256 12.91 -5.39 1.88
CA TRP A 256 11.97 -5.44 3.01
C TRP A 256 10.60 -5.95 2.60
N TYR A 257 10.11 -6.93 3.36
CA TYR A 257 8.79 -7.54 3.23
C TYR A 257 8.06 -7.51 4.57
N SER A 258 6.73 -7.40 4.51
CA SER A 258 5.92 -7.47 5.73
C SER A 258 5.85 -8.89 6.27
N GLU A 259 5.47 -9.06 7.55
CA GLU A 259 5.20 -10.38 8.14
C GLU A 259 4.21 -11.22 7.30
N ARG A 260 3.23 -10.56 6.66
CA ARG A 260 2.20 -11.20 5.84
C ARG A 260 2.55 -11.30 4.35
N GLY A 261 3.74 -10.83 3.95
CA GLY A 261 4.12 -10.67 2.56
C GLY A 261 3.86 -9.25 2.03
N GLY A 262 4.24 -9.00 0.78
CA GLY A 262 4.24 -7.68 0.17
C GLY A 262 5.58 -6.98 0.38
N PHE A 263 6.31 -6.84 -0.73
CA PHE A 263 7.52 -6.03 -0.84
C PHE A 263 7.16 -4.54 -0.72
N PHE A 264 7.98 -3.76 0.00
CA PHE A 264 7.74 -2.32 0.12
C PHE A 264 8.99 -1.42 0.14
N ALA A 265 10.20 -1.97 0.22
CA ALA A 265 11.44 -1.19 0.13
C ALA A 265 12.65 -2.06 -0.24
N SER A 266 13.61 -1.48 -0.96
CA SER A 266 14.95 -2.06 -1.22
C SER A 266 16.01 -1.01 -0.98
N GLU A 267 17.05 -1.32 -0.23
CA GLU A 267 18.02 -0.35 0.26
C GLU A 267 19.41 -0.92 0.40
N GLU A 268 20.43 -0.06 0.36
CA GLU A 268 21.78 -0.47 0.72
C GLU A 268 21.83 -0.85 2.21
N SER A 269 22.46 -1.98 2.52
CA SER A 269 22.45 -2.57 3.86
C SER A 269 23.25 -1.75 4.86
N ILE A 270 22.64 -1.44 6.01
CA ILE A 270 23.33 -0.87 7.17
C ILE A 270 23.17 -1.85 8.36
N GLY A 271 24.31 -2.38 8.81
CA GLY A 271 24.52 -3.14 10.06
C GLY A 271 23.32 -3.84 10.72
N LEU A 272 22.85 -4.96 10.16
CA LEU A 272 21.92 -5.86 10.86
C LEU A 272 22.66 -6.73 11.88
N ASN A 273 22.07 -6.93 13.05
CA ASN A 273 22.64 -7.77 14.10
C ASN A 273 22.22 -9.24 13.91
N PHE A 274 23.09 -10.06 13.33
CA PHE A 274 22.74 -11.44 12.99
C PHE A 274 22.66 -12.36 14.22
N LEU A 275 21.51 -13.01 14.40
CA LEU A 275 21.41 -14.16 15.30
C LEU A 275 22.02 -15.37 14.61
N ASN A 276 23.06 -15.92 15.25
CA ASN A 276 23.77 -17.09 14.78
C ASN A 276 23.60 -18.26 15.77
N PRO A 277 22.40 -18.85 15.87
CA PRO A 277 22.14 -19.96 16.79
C PRO A 277 22.96 -21.21 16.43
N GLY A 278 23.45 -21.32 15.19
CA GLY A 278 24.31 -22.40 14.73
C GLY A 278 25.80 -22.21 15.06
N GLN A 279 26.20 -21.05 15.60
CA GLN A 279 27.60 -20.67 15.81
C GLN A 279 28.47 -20.85 14.56
N GLU A 280 27.89 -20.61 13.39
CA GLU A 280 28.57 -20.73 12.11
C GLU A 280 29.56 -19.60 11.92
N THR A 281 30.69 -19.85 11.25
CA THR A 281 31.54 -18.74 10.81
C THR A 281 30.84 -17.96 9.71
N PHE A 282 31.19 -16.68 9.52
CA PHE A 282 30.62 -15.85 8.46
C PHE A 282 30.77 -16.52 7.07
N ASP A 283 31.92 -17.13 6.79
CA ASP A 283 32.14 -17.89 5.55
C ASP A 283 31.16 -19.06 5.40
N ARG A 284 30.91 -19.85 6.46
CA ARG A 284 29.94 -20.95 6.42
C ARG A 284 28.51 -20.48 6.25
N LEU A 285 28.19 -19.31 6.81
CA LEU A 285 26.88 -18.70 6.71
C LEU A 285 26.57 -18.24 5.28
N TRP A 286 27.57 -17.78 4.52
CA TRP A 286 27.33 -17.15 3.21
C TRP A 286 27.80 -17.97 2.01
N ARG A 287 28.97 -18.62 2.10
CA ARG A 287 29.63 -19.31 0.98
C ARG A 287 28.71 -20.28 0.21
N PRO A 288 27.86 -21.11 0.85
CA PRO A 288 26.99 -22.05 0.14
C PRO A 288 25.91 -21.38 -0.73
N HIS A 289 25.63 -20.10 -0.51
CA HIS A 289 24.54 -19.36 -1.16
C HIS A 289 25.05 -18.33 -2.17
N GLY A 290 26.30 -18.46 -2.61
CA GLY A 290 26.92 -17.63 -3.64
C GLY A 290 26.68 -18.17 -5.05
N LYS A 291 26.37 -17.28 -5.98
CA LYS A 291 26.37 -17.54 -7.43
C LYS A 291 27.43 -16.68 -8.09
N THR A 292 28.25 -17.27 -8.94
CA THR A 292 29.33 -16.58 -9.63
C THR A 292 29.07 -16.58 -11.14
N SER A 293 29.20 -15.41 -11.76
CA SER A 293 29.26 -15.22 -13.21
C SER A 293 30.65 -14.68 -13.58
N GLU A 294 31.25 -15.26 -14.62
CA GLU A 294 32.54 -14.83 -15.14
C GLU A 294 32.37 -14.44 -16.61
N VAL A 295 32.84 -13.24 -16.96
CA VAL A 295 32.83 -12.74 -18.33
C VAL A 295 34.28 -12.63 -18.79
N GLY A 296 34.62 -13.40 -19.82
CA GLY A 296 35.95 -13.42 -20.41
C GLY A 296 36.29 -12.12 -21.15
N TYR A 297 37.57 -11.94 -21.44
CA TYR A 297 38.20 -10.75 -22.02
C TYR A 297 37.35 -9.97 -23.04
N LEU A 298 36.85 -8.79 -22.63
CA LEU A 298 36.10 -7.83 -23.44
C LEU A 298 36.99 -6.69 -24.01
N GLY A 299 38.22 -7.01 -24.42
CA GLY A 299 39.16 -6.00 -24.94
C GLY A 299 39.85 -5.21 -23.81
N ASN A 300 39.74 -3.88 -23.82
CA ASN A 300 40.49 -3.02 -22.87
C ASN A 300 40.03 -3.13 -21.41
N GLU A 301 38.87 -3.75 -21.15
CA GLU A 301 38.25 -3.83 -19.83
C GLU A 301 38.69 -5.07 -19.01
N GLY A 302 39.50 -5.97 -19.58
CA GLY A 302 40.01 -7.16 -18.88
C GLY A 302 38.94 -8.24 -18.64
N ASN A 303 39.22 -9.17 -17.73
CA ASN A 303 38.26 -10.19 -17.30
C ASN A 303 37.48 -9.67 -16.09
N THR A 304 36.17 -9.89 -16.05
CA THR A 304 35.34 -9.54 -14.90
C THR A 304 34.66 -10.76 -14.32
N LYS A 305 34.49 -10.75 -13.01
CA LYS A 305 33.79 -11.80 -12.27
C LYS A 305 32.89 -11.15 -11.24
N GLU A 306 31.63 -11.54 -11.22
CA GLU A 306 30.66 -11.09 -10.24
C GLU A 306 30.29 -12.28 -9.37
N THR A 307 30.21 -12.10 -8.06
CA THR A 307 29.66 -13.10 -7.15
C THR A 307 28.58 -12.49 -6.27
N THR A 308 27.36 -13.03 -6.38
CA THR A 308 26.20 -12.60 -5.59
C THR A 308 25.85 -13.66 -4.56
N TYR A 309 25.80 -13.26 -3.30
CA TYR A 309 25.30 -14.04 -2.17
C TYR A 309 23.90 -13.56 -1.81
N SER A 310 22.93 -14.48 -1.75
CA SER A 310 21.55 -14.10 -1.40
C SER A 310 20.95 -15.02 -0.35
N ARG A 311 20.37 -14.44 0.71
CA ARG A 311 19.67 -15.18 1.78
C ARG A 311 18.48 -14.39 2.30
N TYR A 312 17.57 -15.08 2.98
CA TYR A 312 16.48 -14.42 3.71
C TYR A 312 16.74 -14.44 5.21
N ALA A 313 16.23 -13.45 5.94
CA ALA A 313 16.23 -13.41 7.39
C ALA A 313 14.88 -12.91 7.92
N VAL A 314 14.52 -13.34 9.13
CA VAL A 314 13.48 -12.66 9.92
C VAL A 314 14.16 -11.63 10.80
N THR A 315 13.76 -10.38 10.68
CA THR A 315 14.24 -9.30 11.54
C THR A 315 13.13 -8.80 12.45
N ALA A 316 13.50 -8.41 13.67
CA ALA A 316 12.54 -7.85 14.61
C ALA A 316 13.17 -6.85 15.56
N TRP A 317 12.33 -5.95 16.07
CA TRP A 317 12.67 -4.94 17.06
C TRP A 317 11.44 -4.60 17.91
N PRO A 318 11.62 -4.01 19.11
CA PRO A 318 10.51 -3.54 19.94
C PRO A 318 9.58 -2.61 19.16
N ALA A 319 8.29 -2.95 19.14
CA ALA A 319 7.27 -2.21 18.40
C ALA A 319 7.24 -0.75 18.84
N SER A 320 7.30 -0.48 20.15
CA SER A 320 7.34 0.87 20.74
C SER A 320 8.44 1.80 20.18
N GLN A 321 9.45 1.27 19.49
CA GLN A 321 10.52 2.05 18.89
C GLN A 321 10.76 1.75 17.41
N GLY A 322 9.88 0.99 16.77
CA GLY A 322 10.10 0.52 15.40
C GLY A 322 10.39 1.66 14.42
N VAL A 323 9.75 2.81 14.60
CA VAL A 323 9.97 4.01 13.78
C VAL A 323 11.41 4.54 13.95
N LYS A 324 11.88 4.72 15.18
CA LYS A 324 13.23 5.21 15.47
C LYS A 324 14.31 4.25 14.97
N ILE A 325 14.09 2.95 15.19
CA ILE A 325 15.01 1.90 14.74
C ILE A 325 15.04 1.83 13.21
N ALA A 326 13.89 1.92 12.55
CA ALA A 326 13.82 2.01 11.10
C ALA A 326 14.56 3.24 10.59
N LEU A 327 14.28 4.45 11.11
CA LEU A 327 14.99 5.67 10.68
C LEU A 327 16.51 5.62 10.88
N ARG A 328 16.99 4.84 11.87
CA ARG A 328 18.41 4.64 12.16
C ARG A 328 19.06 3.58 11.26
N LEU A 329 18.42 2.42 11.09
CA LEU A 329 18.97 1.26 10.37
C LEU A 329 18.71 1.31 8.87
N SER A 330 17.64 1.97 8.48
CA SER A 330 17.20 2.11 7.09
C SER A 330 17.19 3.60 6.81
N ASN A 331 17.99 4.06 5.86
CA ASN A 331 17.88 5.45 5.43
C ASN A 331 16.52 5.73 4.76
N SER A 332 15.68 4.71 4.58
CA SER A 332 14.34 4.78 4.02
C SER A 332 13.24 5.13 5.01
N LEU A 333 12.53 6.19 4.64
CA LEU A 333 11.28 6.59 5.25
C LEU A 333 10.17 5.55 5.03
N SER A 334 10.28 4.68 4.02
CA SER A 334 9.25 3.67 3.70
C SER A 334 9.15 2.58 4.78
N VAL A 335 10.28 2.12 5.31
CA VAL A 335 10.30 1.14 6.42
C VAL A 335 9.75 1.76 7.69
N ALA A 336 10.15 2.99 8.00
CA ALA A 336 9.68 3.73 9.16
C ALA A 336 8.17 4.03 9.10
N MET A 337 7.64 4.38 7.91
CA MET A 337 6.19 4.52 7.69
C MET A 337 5.45 3.21 7.92
N LYS A 338 6.00 2.06 7.48
CA LYS A 338 5.40 0.74 7.75
C LYS A 338 5.40 0.39 9.23
N CYS A 339 6.46 0.76 9.96
CA CYS A 339 6.50 0.63 11.40
C CYS A 339 5.37 1.44 12.05
N LEU A 340 5.26 2.71 11.68
CA LEU A 340 4.24 3.64 12.20
C LEU A 340 2.81 3.13 11.93
N GLN A 341 2.51 2.69 10.70
CA GLN A 341 1.19 2.15 10.32
C GLN A 341 0.78 0.91 11.11
N SER A 342 1.75 0.12 11.57
CA SER A 342 1.49 -1.13 12.29
C SER A 342 1.26 -0.92 13.80
N GLN A 343 1.54 0.29 14.31
CA GLN A 343 1.48 0.63 15.73
C GLN A 343 0.18 1.37 16.09
N ALA A 344 -0.98 0.87 15.65
CA ALA A 344 -2.24 1.51 15.97
C ALA A 344 -2.64 1.29 17.45
N PRO A 345 -3.01 2.34 18.22
CA PRO A 345 -3.06 3.75 17.84
C PRO A 345 -1.68 4.43 17.90
N VAL A 346 -1.40 5.27 16.89
CA VAL A 346 -0.14 6.02 16.80
C VAL A 346 -0.14 7.17 17.79
N ASP A 347 0.94 7.30 18.57
CA ASP A 347 1.13 8.40 19.52
C ASP A 347 1.52 9.72 18.82
N ALA A 348 1.04 10.84 19.36
CA ALA A 348 1.28 12.19 18.82
C ALA A 348 2.77 12.56 18.79
N ALA A 349 3.51 12.24 19.86
CA ALA A 349 4.94 12.54 19.92
C ALA A 349 5.73 11.70 18.92
N MET A 350 5.36 10.42 18.75
CA MET A 350 5.97 9.55 17.74
C MET A 350 5.72 10.04 16.32
N LEU A 351 4.50 10.47 16.01
CA LEU A 351 4.16 11.03 14.70
C LEU A 351 4.96 12.31 14.42
N LYS A 352 5.15 13.15 15.44
CA LYS A 352 5.98 14.36 15.34
C LYS A 352 7.45 14.05 15.12
N GLU A 353 8.03 13.13 15.89
CA GLU A 353 9.43 12.70 15.72
C GLU A 353 9.66 12.11 14.32
N PHE A 354 8.70 11.34 13.81
CA PHE A 354 8.74 10.83 12.45
C PHE A 354 8.72 11.96 11.40
N MET A 355 7.85 12.96 11.57
CA MET A 355 7.85 14.15 10.71
C MET A 355 9.21 14.87 10.79
N ASP A 356 9.76 15.11 11.98
CA ASP A 356 11.07 15.77 12.13
C ASP A 356 12.18 15.04 11.36
N ALA A 357 12.15 13.71 11.33
CA ALA A 357 13.08 12.91 10.52
C ALA A 357 12.84 13.04 9.02
N CYS A 358 11.57 13.12 8.57
CA CYS A 358 11.22 13.32 7.16
C CYS A 358 11.72 14.68 6.62
N ASP A 359 11.70 15.72 7.45
CA ASP A 359 12.14 17.08 7.07
C ASP A 359 13.59 17.09 6.53
N THR A 360 14.44 16.21 7.08
CA THR A 360 15.85 16.08 6.64
C THR A 360 16.04 15.35 5.31
N LYS A 361 14.98 14.71 4.78
CA LYS A 361 15.01 13.84 3.58
C LYS A 361 13.88 14.19 2.59
N ALA A 362 13.41 15.44 2.62
CA ALA A 362 12.20 15.85 1.92
C ALA A 362 12.22 15.54 0.40
N ASP A 363 13.37 15.67 -0.25
CA ASP A 363 13.52 15.47 -1.71
C ASP A 363 13.34 13.99 -2.17
N GLU A 364 13.35 13.04 -1.24
CA GLU A 364 13.27 11.59 -1.53
C GLU A 364 11.88 10.98 -1.25
N ILE A 365 10.88 11.79 -0.87
CA ILE A 365 9.60 11.29 -0.34
C ILE A 365 8.57 11.05 -1.47
N PRO A 366 8.05 9.81 -1.64
CA PRO A 366 6.99 9.55 -2.60
C PRO A 366 5.67 10.24 -2.23
N ARG A 367 4.87 10.69 -3.20
CA ARG A 367 3.60 11.39 -2.95
C ARG A 367 2.58 10.60 -2.11
N SER A 368 2.54 9.28 -2.28
CA SER A 368 1.66 8.37 -1.51
C SER A 368 1.96 8.38 -0.01
N PHE A 369 3.17 8.79 0.37
CA PHE A 369 3.59 8.95 1.75
C PHE A 369 2.82 10.06 2.47
N PHE A 370 2.64 11.20 1.81
CA PHE A 370 1.91 12.34 2.37
C PHE A 370 0.42 12.06 2.56
N GLN A 371 -0.19 11.28 1.66
CA GLN A 371 -1.57 10.82 1.83
C GLN A 371 -1.72 9.92 3.06
N THR A 372 -0.74 9.05 3.28
CA THR A 372 -0.70 8.19 4.46
C THR A 372 -0.54 9.01 5.74
N LEU A 373 0.38 9.96 5.75
CA LEU A 373 0.62 10.82 6.90
C LEU A 373 -0.60 11.69 7.23
N SER A 374 -1.25 12.26 6.22
CA SER A 374 -2.52 12.98 6.34
C SER A 374 -3.61 12.12 7.00
N LYS A 375 -3.73 10.85 6.58
CA LYS A 375 -4.68 9.92 7.21
C LYS A 375 -4.36 9.69 8.69
N LEU A 376 -3.09 9.48 9.04
CA LEU A 376 -2.67 9.31 10.43
C LEU A 376 -2.95 10.56 11.28
N LEU A 377 -2.74 11.76 10.73
CA LEU A 377 -3.07 13.03 11.39
C LEU A 377 -4.57 13.15 11.65
N VAL A 378 -5.40 12.79 10.67
CA VAL A 378 -6.87 12.80 10.78
C VAL A 378 -7.37 11.78 11.81
N ASP A 379 -6.77 10.58 11.83
CA ASP A 379 -7.11 9.54 12.79
C ASP A 379 -6.74 9.94 14.22
N LEU A 380 -5.61 10.64 14.40
CA LEU A 380 -5.17 11.18 15.70
C LEU A 380 -6.03 12.37 16.16
N GLY A 381 -6.46 13.22 15.23
CA GLY A 381 -7.31 14.39 15.53
C GLY A 381 -6.59 15.55 16.22
N ASP A 382 -5.26 15.60 16.16
CA ASP A 382 -4.44 16.69 16.71
C ASP A 382 -4.23 17.80 15.67
N SER A 383 -4.89 18.95 15.87
CA SER A 383 -4.82 20.08 14.93
C SER A 383 -3.47 20.79 14.95
N ALA A 384 -2.74 20.78 16.07
CA ALA A 384 -1.41 21.36 16.15
C ALA A 384 -0.41 20.56 15.30
N LEU A 385 -0.53 19.23 15.28
CA LEU A 385 0.26 18.39 14.38
C LEU A 385 -0.15 18.53 12.91
N ALA A 386 -1.43 18.72 12.62
CA ALA A 386 -1.87 19.02 11.25
C ALA A 386 -1.27 20.36 10.76
N VAL A 387 -1.32 21.40 11.59
CA VAL A 387 -0.67 22.69 11.35
C VAL A 387 0.84 22.54 11.17
N TYR A 388 1.49 21.72 12.01
CA TYR A 388 2.92 21.44 11.90
C TYR A 388 3.26 20.77 10.56
N PHE A 389 2.49 19.76 10.18
CA PHE A 389 2.62 19.07 8.90
C PHE A 389 2.51 20.03 7.71
N LEU A 390 1.47 20.88 7.71
CA LEU A 390 1.25 21.89 6.67
C LEU A 390 2.33 22.97 6.64
N THR A 391 3.00 23.25 7.76
CA THR A 391 4.07 24.24 7.80
C THR A 391 5.39 23.66 7.30
N LYS A 392 5.68 22.38 7.59
CA LYS A 392 6.97 21.74 7.31
C LYS A 392 7.07 21.13 5.92
N PHE A 393 6.09 20.34 5.51
CA PHE A 393 6.21 19.50 4.31
C PHE A 393 5.67 20.15 3.04
N PHE A 394 4.95 21.25 3.21
CA PHE A 394 4.01 21.64 2.20
C PHE A 394 4.64 22.37 1.03
N HIS A 395 5.93 22.69 1.05
CA HIS A 395 6.68 23.25 -0.09
C HIS A 395 6.69 22.36 -1.37
N GLN A 396 6.19 21.12 -1.31
CA GLN A 396 6.15 20.19 -2.45
C GLN A 396 4.85 20.31 -3.25
N THR A 397 4.95 20.62 -4.54
CA THR A 397 3.93 21.24 -5.41
C THR A 397 2.75 20.36 -5.85
N GLU A 398 2.50 19.16 -5.30
CA GLU A 398 1.44 18.26 -5.80
C GLU A 398 0.74 17.41 -4.71
N LEU A 399 0.18 18.07 -3.68
CA LEU A 399 -0.39 17.41 -2.49
C LEU A 399 -1.90 17.59 -2.26
N ALA A 400 -2.70 18.01 -3.25
CA ALA A 400 -4.14 18.23 -3.08
C ALA A 400 -4.88 17.02 -2.43
N ALA A 401 -4.53 15.80 -2.85
CA ALA A 401 -5.07 14.56 -2.27
C ALA A 401 -4.78 14.39 -0.77
N ALA A 402 -3.62 14.85 -0.30
CA ALA A 402 -3.26 14.82 1.12
C ALA A 402 -3.93 15.94 1.93
N LEU A 403 -4.38 17.01 1.29
CA LEU A 403 -5.05 18.13 1.97
C LEU A 403 -6.52 17.87 2.26
N ILE A 404 -7.22 17.19 1.37
CA ILE A 404 -8.67 16.98 1.49
C ILE A 404 -9.08 16.36 2.84
N PRO A 405 -8.40 15.32 3.36
CA PRO A 405 -8.74 14.76 4.67
C PRO A 405 -8.56 15.77 5.81
N ILE A 406 -7.50 16.58 5.75
CA ILE A 406 -7.20 17.62 6.75
C ILE A 406 -8.27 18.70 6.73
N ALA A 407 -8.59 19.24 5.54
CA ALA A 407 -9.60 20.28 5.36
C ALA A 407 -11.02 19.83 5.73
N ARG A 408 -11.31 18.52 5.68
CA ARG A 408 -12.60 17.95 6.12
C ARG A 408 -12.67 17.74 7.64
N LYS A 409 -11.55 17.42 8.29
CA LYS A 409 -11.52 16.98 9.69
C LYS A 409 -11.33 18.12 10.68
N PHE A 410 -10.45 19.06 10.36
CA PHE A 410 -10.01 20.11 11.27
C PHE A 410 -10.78 21.42 11.06
N ASP A 411 -10.84 22.25 12.09
CA ASP A 411 -11.46 23.56 11.99
C ASP A 411 -10.65 24.44 11.01
N TRP A 412 -11.37 25.11 10.11
CA TRP A 412 -10.76 25.97 9.10
C TRP A 412 -10.04 27.16 9.72
N GLU A 413 -10.46 27.66 10.88
CA GLU A 413 -9.74 28.74 11.59
C GLU A 413 -8.31 28.32 11.97
N GLU A 414 -8.07 27.02 12.21
CA GLU A 414 -6.76 26.51 12.61
C GLU A 414 -5.86 26.20 11.40
N VAL A 415 -6.38 25.49 10.40
CA VAL A 415 -5.58 25.01 9.26
C VAL A 415 -5.65 25.93 8.03
N GLY A 416 -6.74 26.68 7.88
CA GLY A 416 -7.08 27.47 6.70
C GLY A 416 -6.07 28.56 6.34
N PRO A 417 -5.53 29.35 7.30
CA PRO A 417 -4.55 30.39 7.00
C PRO A 417 -3.28 29.85 6.33
N ILE A 418 -2.79 28.68 6.79
CA ILE A 418 -1.57 28.05 6.27
C ILE A 418 -1.84 27.43 4.90
N LEU A 419 -2.96 26.73 4.75
CA LEU A 419 -3.39 26.16 3.47
C LEU A 419 -3.56 27.23 2.39
N SER A 420 -4.23 28.32 2.73
CA SER A 420 -4.48 29.42 1.78
C SER A 420 -3.20 30.11 1.36
N ARG A 421 -2.27 30.34 2.29
CA ARG A 421 -0.96 30.91 1.98
C ARG A 421 -0.16 30.03 1.04
N TYR A 422 -0.12 28.72 1.28
CA TYR A 422 0.56 27.82 0.36
C TYR A 422 -0.04 27.82 -1.03
N LEU A 423 -1.38 27.73 -1.11
CA LEU A 423 -2.05 27.72 -2.39
C LEU A 423 -1.71 29.00 -3.17
N LEU A 424 -1.57 30.14 -2.50
CA LEU A 424 -1.10 31.40 -3.11
C LEU A 424 0.37 31.42 -3.53
N ASP A 425 1.24 30.60 -2.91
CA ASP A 425 2.66 30.50 -3.27
C ASP A 425 2.90 29.69 -4.56
N ALA A 426 1.88 28.94 -5.03
CA ALA A 426 1.91 28.23 -6.31
C ALA A 426 1.69 29.18 -7.51
N SER A 427 1.86 28.67 -8.73
CA SER A 427 1.43 29.42 -9.92
C SER A 427 -0.09 29.62 -9.89
N ASP A 428 -0.59 30.76 -10.38
CA ASP A 428 -2.03 31.05 -10.41
C ASP A 428 -2.87 29.88 -11.02
N GLU A 429 -2.33 29.19 -12.02
CA GLU A 429 -2.99 28.03 -12.65
C GLU A 429 -3.10 26.83 -11.67
N ASN A 430 -2.02 26.51 -10.95
CA ASN A 430 -2.01 25.42 -9.97
C ASN A 430 -2.83 25.77 -8.72
N THR A 431 -2.73 27.01 -8.23
CA THR A 431 -3.57 27.53 -7.14
C THR A 431 -5.03 27.32 -7.47
N MET A 432 -5.43 27.66 -8.70
CA MET A 432 -6.80 27.51 -9.16
C MET A 432 -7.23 26.04 -9.20
N ALA A 433 -6.44 25.20 -9.86
CA ALA A 433 -6.73 23.78 -10.03
C ALA A 433 -6.88 23.07 -8.67
N MET A 434 -5.92 23.25 -7.77
CA MET A 434 -5.96 22.63 -6.44
C MET A 434 -7.10 23.16 -5.57
N SER A 435 -7.35 24.47 -5.57
CA SER A 435 -8.42 25.05 -4.75
C SER A 435 -9.79 24.50 -5.16
N VAL A 436 -10.04 24.40 -6.47
CA VAL A 436 -11.32 23.88 -6.98
C VAL A 436 -11.44 22.37 -6.77
N ASP A 437 -10.37 21.59 -6.93
CA ASP A 437 -10.39 20.15 -6.63
C ASP A 437 -10.69 19.88 -5.15
N ILE A 438 -10.13 20.70 -4.25
CA ILE A 438 -10.43 20.59 -2.82
C ILE A 438 -11.87 21.03 -2.56
N VAL A 439 -12.35 22.15 -3.12
CA VAL A 439 -13.75 22.63 -3.01
C VAL A 439 -14.75 21.55 -3.41
N ASP A 440 -14.47 20.81 -4.49
CA ASP A 440 -15.33 19.73 -4.97
C ASP A 440 -15.45 18.56 -3.99
N LYS A 441 -14.42 18.37 -3.17
CA LYS A 441 -14.30 17.24 -2.26
C LYS A 441 -14.55 17.63 -0.81
N VAL A 442 -14.49 18.88 -0.39
CA VAL A 442 -14.86 19.27 0.99
C VAL A 442 -16.37 19.43 1.12
N GLY A 443 -16.92 19.14 2.30
CA GLY A 443 -18.33 19.38 2.58
C GLY A 443 -18.64 20.88 2.71
N GLU A 444 -19.93 21.24 2.67
CA GLU A 444 -20.38 22.62 2.86
C GLU A 444 -19.84 23.20 4.19
N GLY A 445 -19.25 24.40 4.12
CA GLY A 445 -18.72 25.07 5.32
C GLY A 445 -17.69 26.15 5.04
N ALA A 446 -16.97 26.54 6.11
CA ALA A 446 -15.95 27.59 6.08
C ALA A 446 -14.79 27.27 5.12
N ALA A 447 -14.34 26.02 5.10
CA ALA A 447 -13.27 25.56 4.20
C ALA A 447 -13.65 25.71 2.73
N GLN A 448 -14.84 25.22 2.35
CA GLN A 448 -15.35 25.32 0.99
C GLN A 448 -15.48 26.79 0.56
N SER A 449 -16.05 27.63 1.42
CA SER A 449 -16.26 29.06 1.13
C SER A 449 -14.94 29.81 0.95
N ALA A 450 -13.96 29.57 1.82
CA ALA A 450 -12.67 30.23 1.75
C ALA A 450 -11.84 29.78 0.53
N LEU A 451 -11.81 28.49 0.24
CA LEU A 451 -11.10 27.95 -0.92
C LEU A 451 -11.78 28.34 -2.24
N PHE A 452 -13.11 28.41 -2.27
CA PHE A 452 -13.84 28.92 -3.42
C PHE A 452 -13.54 30.41 -3.66
N LYS A 453 -13.45 31.21 -2.59
CA LYS A 453 -13.02 32.61 -2.70
C LYS A 453 -11.59 32.73 -3.23
N LEU A 454 -10.67 31.91 -2.75
CA LEU A 454 -9.30 31.87 -3.24
C LEU A 454 -9.23 31.49 -4.72
N ALA A 455 -9.96 30.45 -5.13
CA ALA A 455 -10.12 30.07 -6.53
C ALA A 455 -10.68 31.23 -7.35
N THR A 456 -11.71 31.91 -6.84
CA THR A 456 -12.32 33.05 -7.51
C THR A 456 -11.31 34.18 -7.76
N ASP A 457 -10.60 34.60 -6.73
CA ASP A 457 -9.61 35.67 -6.82
C ASP A 457 -8.50 35.34 -7.84
N THR A 458 -8.10 34.07 -7.89
CA THR A 458 -7.09 33.58 -8.84
C THR A 458 -7.63 33.50 -10.27
N ALA A 459 -8.83 32.97 -10.49
CA ALA A 459 -9.47 32.96 -11.81
C ALA A 459 -9.65 34.37 -12.38
N LEU A 460 -9.95 35.35 -11.52
CA LEU A 460 -10.09 36.74 -11.93
C LEU A 460 -8.77 37.38 -12.40
N LYS A 461 -7.61 36.85 -12.01
CA LYS A 461 -6.28 37.26 -12.51
C LYS A 461 -5.93 36.62 -13.86
N LEU A 462 -6.39 35.39 -14.11
CA LEU A 462 -6.10 34.66 -15.33
C LEU A 462 -6.85 35.24 -16.55
N SER A 463 -6.26 35.08 -17.74
CA SER A 463 -6.95 35.42 -18.99
C SER A 463 -7.97 34.33 -19.38
N GLY A 464 -9.02 34.69 -20.11
CA GLY A 464 -10.01 33.71 -20.58
C GLY A 464 -9.39 32.59 -21.42
N LYS A 465 -8.35 32.90 -22.21
CA LYS A 465 -7.56 31.93 -22.97
C LYS A 465 -6.83 30.91 -22.10
N LYS A 466 -6.34 31.32 -20.92
CA LYS A 466 -5.68 30.41 -19.97
C LYS A 466 -6.71 29.53 -19.26
N LEU A 467 -7.79 30.15 -18.76
CA LEU A 467 -8.87 29.43 -18.09
C LEU A 467 -9.49 28.35 -18.98
N ALA A 468 -9.76 28.67 -20.25
CA ALA A 468 -10.35 27.73 -21.22
C ALA A 468 -9.47 26.50 -21.52
N LYS A 469 -8.19 26.52 -21.14
CA LYS A 469 -7.23 25.41 -21.34
C LYS A 469 -6.99 24.57 -20.09
N LEU A 470 -7.49 25.00 -18.93
CA LEU A 470 -7.31 24.25 -17.69
C LEU A 470 -8.09 22.94 -17.76
N TYR A 471 -7.46 21.87 -17.26
CA TYR A 471 -8.10 20.56 -17.18
C TYR A 471 -9.32 20.57 -16.24
N GLU A 472 -9.25 21.40 -15.20
CA GLU A 472 -10.26 21.56 -14.15
C GLU A 472 -11.42 22.49 -14.57
N LEU A 473 -11.44 22.99 -15.82
CA LEU A 473 -12.48 23.89 -16.33
C LEU A 473 -13.93 23.44 -16.03
N PRO A 474 -14.30 22.15 -16.15
CA PRO A 474 -15.64 21.68 -15.76
C PRO A 474 -15.95 21.90 -14.28
N LEU A 475 -14.99 21.68 -13.38
CA LEU A 475 -15.16 21.92 -11.95
C LEU A 475 -15.20 23.42 -11.64
N ILE A 476 -14.40 24.24 -12.33
CA ILE A 476 -14.44 25.69 -12.22
C ILE A 476 -15.85 26.19 -12.57
N CYS A 477 -16.37 25.80 -13.74
CA CYS A 477 -17.73 26.16 -14.16
C CYS A 477 -18.78 25.69 -13.15
N LYS A 478 -18.73 24.43 -12.69
CA LYS A 478 -19.64 23.88 -11.68
C LYS A 478 -19.70 24.77 -10.43
N TRP A 479 -18.54 25.06 -9.82
CA TRP A 479 -18.50 25.75 -8.54
C TRP A 479 -18.78 27.25 -8.65
N PHE A 480 -18.46 27.89 -9.78
CA PHE A 480 -18.93 29.25 -10.06
C PHE A 480 -20.45 29.32 -10.25
N ILE A 481 -21.07 28.28 -10.81
CA ILE A 481 -22.53 28.17 -10.89
C ILE A 481 -23.13 27.95 -9.49
N CYS A 482 -22.63 26.97 -8.71
CA CYS A 482 -23.16 26.66 -7.38
C CYS A 482 -22.92 27.81 -6.35
N LEU A 483 -21.68 28.28 -6.20
CA LEU A 483 -21.26 29.16 -5.09
C LEU A 483 -20.98 30.61 -5.49
N GLY A 484 -20.72 30.88 -6.77
CA GLY A 484 -20.41 32.25 -7.22
C GLY A 484 -21.59 33.19 -7.01
N ASP A 485 -21.36 34.42 -6.58
CA ASP A 485 -22.40 35.45 -6.66
C ASP A 485 -22.59 35.92 -8.11
N LYS A 486 -23.67 36.66 -8.38
CA LYS A 486 -23.98 37.19 -9.71
C LYS A 486 -22.81 37.95 -10.35
N GLN A 487 -22.21 38.86 -9.58
CA GLN A 487 -21.18 39.77 -10.08
C GLN A 487 -19.89 39.02 -10.43
N THR A 488 -19.54 38.04 -9.62
CA THR A 488 -18.40 37.15 -9.80
C THR A 488 -18.59 36.27 -11.03
N PHE A 489 -19.79 35.70 -11.19
CA PHE A 489 -20.15 34.90 -12.34
C PHE A 489 -20.13 35.72 -13.64
N GLU A 490 -20.67 36.95 -13.63
CA GLU A 490 -20.63 37.89 -14.75
C GLU A 490 -19.18 38.24 -15.16
N LYS A 491 -18.29 38.47 -14.19
CA LYS A 491 -16.87 38.73 -14.46
C LYS A 491 -16.18 37.54 -15.11
N LEU A 492 -16.46 36.32 -14.64
CA LEU A 492 -15.93 35.10 -15.24
C LEU A 492 -16.45 34.92 -16.67
N ALA A 493 -17.77 35.07 -16.87
CA ALA A 493 -18.40 35.00 -18.18
C ALA A 493 -17.80 36.02 -19.16
N ALA A 494 -17.55 37.26 -18.72
CA ALA A 494 -16.94 38.30 -19.54
C ALA A 494 -15.51 37.94 -20.02
N LYS A 495 -14.74 37.15 -19.25
CA LYS A 495 -13.43 36.65 -19.69
C LYS A 495 -13.56 35.64 -20.83
N PHE A 496 -14.61 34.81 -20.81
CA PHE A 496 -14.89 33.89 -21.89
C PHE A 496 -15.43 34.60 -23.12
N THR A 497 -16.39 35.53 -22.98
CA THR A 497 -16.93 36.27 -24.14
C THR A 497 -15.91 37.18 -24.82
N SER A 498 -14.82 37.56 -24.14
CA SER A 498 -13.69 38.31 -24.73
C SER A 498 -12.59 37.41 -25.33
N THR A 499 -12.74 36.09 -25.24
CA THR A 499 -11.83 35.11 -25.85
C THR A 499 -12.28 34.80 -27.29
N ASP A 500 -11.35 34.29 -28.12
CA ASP A 500 -11.66 33.87 -29.49
C ASP A 500 -12.75 32.79 -29.49
N ALA A 501 -13.83 33.02 -30.24
CA ALA A 501 -15.02 32.17 -30.23
C ALA A 501 -14.74 30.74 -30.74
N ASN A 502 -13.69 30.57 -31.57
CA ASN A 502 -13.23 29.25 -32.00
C ASN A 502 -12.69 28.37 -30.85
N ARG A 503 -12.27 28.99 -29.73
CA ARG A 503 -11.68 28.35 -28.54
C ARG A 503 -12.65 28.18 -27.38
N LEU A 504 -13.92 28.53 -27.58
CA LEU A 504 -14.94 28.43 -26.54
C LEU A 504 -15.56 27.05 -26.42
N GLU A 505 -15.29 26.12 -27.32
CA GLU A 505 -15.84 24.76 -27.27
C GLU A 505 -15.63 24.07 -25.89
N PRO A 506 -14.43 24.05 -25.28
CA PRO A 506 -14.27 23.44 -23.95
C PRO A 506 -15.07 24.17 -22.86
N VAL A 507 -15.26 25.48 -23.02
CA VAL A 507 -16.00 26.34 -22.09
C VAL A 507 -17.49 26.05 -22.19
N THR A 508 -18.04 26.03 -23.40
CA THR A 508 -19.45 25.73 -23.63
C THR A 508 -19.79 24.30 -23.25
N GLU A 509 -18.91 23.34 -23.52
CA GLU A 509 -19.07 21.95 -23.06
C GLU A 509 -19.07 21.86 -21.53
N ALA A 510 -18.16 22.55 -20.85
CA ALA A 510 -18.12 22.62 -19.39
C ALA A 510 -19.39 23.25 -18.79
N PHE A 511 -19.93 24.31 -19.42
CA PHE A 511 -21.20 24.91 -19.01
C PHE A 511 -22.38 23.97 -19.26
N LEU A 512 -22.45 23.30 -20.41
CA LEU A 512 -23.49 22.32 -20.74
C LEU A 512 -23.50 21.14 -19.75
N LYS A 513 -22.32 20.62 -19.37
CA LYS A 513 -22.20 19.54 -18.36
C LYS A 513 -22.74 19.93 -16.99
N ASN A 514 -22.73 21.23 -16.67
CA ASN A 514 -23.09 21.75 -15.35
C ASN A 514 -24.37 22.58 -15.36
N VAL A 515 -25.13 22.60 -16.46
CA VAL A 515 -26.35 23.41 -16.59
C VAL A 515 -27.41 23.05 -15.54
N ASP A 516 -27.45 21.79 -15.10
CA ASP A 516 -28.41 21.32 -14.09
C ASP A 516 -28.20 21.95 -12.70
N TYR A 517 -27.02 22.51 -12.43
CA TYR A 517 -26.73 23.27 -11.21
C TYR A 517 -27.19 24.73 -11.30
N LEU A 518 -27.55 25.21 -12.49
CA LEU A 518 -27.98 26.59 -12.71
C LEU A 518 -29.45 26.76 -12.29
N ASP A 519 -29.73 27.72 -11.41
CA ASP A 519 -31.10 28.06 -11.06
C ASP A 519 -31.82 28.73 -12.25
N ARG A 520 -32.86 28.08 -12.79
CA ARG A 520 -33.52 28.52 -14.02
C ARG A 520 -34.29 29.81 -13.79
N GLY A 521 -34.05 30.80 -14.64
CA GLY A 521 -34.60 32.15 -14.45
C GLY A 521 -33.89 32.93 -13.34
N GLY A 522 -32.82 32.37 -12.77
CA GLY A 522 -31.96 33.03 -11.81
C GLY A 522 -31.12 34.15 -12.45
N ASP A 523 -30.46 34.91 -11.60
CA ASP A 523 -29.72 36.11 -11.98
C ASP A 523 -28.42 35.84 -12.79
N LYS A 524 -27.94 34.59 -12.79
CA LYS A 524 -26.78 34.11 -13.57
C LYS A 524 -27.14 33.68 -15.00
N CYS A 525 -28.42 33.41 -15.31
CA CYS A 525 -28.85 32.91 -16.62
C CYS A 525 -28.46 33.85 -17.78
N GLY A 526 -28.51 35.17 -17.57
CA GLY A 526 -28.12 36.14 -18.59
C GLY A 526 -26.62 36.11 -18.93
N ALA A 527 -25.76 35.96 -17.91
CA ALA A 527 -24.31 35.84 -18.11
C ALA A 527 -23.94 34.49 -18.76
N PHE A 528 -24.58 33.40 -18.34
CA PHE A 528 -24.41 32.07 -18.94
C PHE A 528 -24.83 32.09 -20.42
N GLY A 529 -26.02 32.65 -20.71
CA GLY A 529 -26.54 32.82 -22.07
C GLY A 529 -25.61 33.64 -22.96
N SER A 530 -24.99 34.70 -22.43
CA SER A 530 -24.02 35.50 -23.17
C SER A 530 -22.81 34.70 -23.66
N VAL A 531 -22.31 33.74 -22.86
CA VAL A 531 -21.20 32.87 -23.28
C VAL A 531 -21.62 31.93 -24.41
N LEU A 532 -22.80 31.31 -24.28
CA LEU A 532 -23.34 30.45 -25.33
C LEU A 532 -23.60 31.23 -26.63
N ALA A 533 -24.16 32.45 -26.52
CA ALA A 533 -24.49 33.29 -27.67
C ALA A 533 -23.27 33.57 -28.55
N VAL A 534 -22.11 33.87 -27.96
CA VAL A 534 -20.87 34.11 -28.72
C VAL A 534 -20.46 32.88 -29.54
N ARG A 535 -20.55 31.68 -28.97
CA ARG A 535 -20.22 30.44 -29.69
C ARG A 535 -21.27 30.09 -30.74
N ILE A 536 -22.56 30.27 -30.43
CA ILE A 536 -23.68 30.08 -31.37
C ILE A 536 -23.54 31.02 -32.57
N GLU A 537 -23.26 32.30 -32.34
CA GLU A 537 -23.05 33.28 -33.41
C GLU A 537 -21.86 32.90 -34.29
N TRP A 538 -20.76 32.43 -33.69
CA TRP A 538 -19.60 31.96 -34.43
C TRP A 538 -19.89 30.70 -35.27
N LEU A 539 -20.60 29.71 -34.73
CA LEU A 539 -21.00 28.49 -35.46
C LEU A 539 -21.97 28.82 -36.61
N ASN A 540 -22.90 29.75 -36.38
CA ASN A 540 -23.85 30.23 -37.39
C ASN A 540 -23.24 31.22 -38.40
N SER A 541 -22.05 31.76 -38.12
CA SER A 541 -21.40 32.68 -39.03
C SER A 541 -21.18 32.00 -40.38
N LYS A 542 -21.44 32.74 -41.47
CA LYS A 542 -21.51 32.21 -42.84
C LYS A 542 -20.26 31.45 -43.31
N GLN A 543 -19.13 31.53 -42.60
CA GLN A 543 -17.87 30.95 -43.00
C GLN A 543 -17.54 29.59 -42.36
N GLN A 544 -18.31 29.10 -41.38
CA GLN A 544 -17.99 27.84 -40.70
C GLN A 544 -18.85 26.68 -41.23
N ILE A 545 -20.09 26.53 -40.75
CA ILE A 545 -20.93 25.39 -41.18
C ILE A 545 -21.34 25.51 -42.65
N GLN A 546 -21.69 26.70 -43.13
CA GLN A 546 -22.21 26.87 -44.51
C GLN A 546 -21.14 26.68 -45.59
N GLU A 547 -19.90 27.15 -45.36
CA GLU A 547 -18.80 26.97 -46.32
C GLU A 547 -18.29 25.53 -46.34
N LEU A 548 -18.21 24.87 -45.18
CA LEU A 548 -17.78 23.47 -45.08
C LEU A 548 -18.84 22.48 -45.59
N ASN A 549 -20.13 22.86 -45.59
CA ASN A 549 -21.24 22.02 -46.03
C ASN A 549 -21.53 22.14 -47.54
N LYS A 550 -20.54 22.52 -48.36
CA LYS A 550 -20.67 22.53 -49.81
C LYS A 550 -20.75 21.08 -50.35
N PRO A 551 -21.51 20.84 -51.42
CA PRO A 551 -21.49 19.55 -52.12
C PRO A 551 -20.06 19.19 -52.56
N PHE A 552 -19.76 17.90 -52.61
CA PHE A 552 -18.47 17.40 -53.08
C PHE A 552 -18.11 17.98 -54.46
N SER A 553 -16.89 18.49 -54.57
CA SER A 553 -16.26 18.93 -55.82
C SER A 553 -14.82 18.41 -55.86
N TRP A 554 -14.35 18.07 -57.06
CA TRP A 554 -12.92 17.80 -57.30
C TRP A 554 -12.08 19.08 -57.34
N GLU A 555 -12.71 20.24 -57.45
CA GLU A 555 -12.03 21.53 -57.34
C GLU A 555 -11.65 21.79 -55.88
N MET A 556 -10.36 22.00 -55.64
CA MET A 556 -9.82 22.38 -54.33
C MET A 556 -9.23 23.80 -54.45
N PRO A 557 -10.05 24.87 -54.38
CA PRO A 557 -9.65 26.23 -54.78
C PRO A 557 -8.47 26.79 -53.99
N ASP A 558 -8.35 26.37 -52.73
CA ASP A 558 -7.31 26.78 -51.80
C ASP A 558 -6.10 25.86 -51.81
N ALA A 559 -6.04 24.88 -52.74
CA ALA A 559 -4.92 23.96 -52.84
C ALA A 559 -3.61 24.70 -53.12
N GLU A 560 -2.57 24.42 -52.34
CA GLU A 560 -1.22 24.91 -52.57
C GLU A 560 -0.27 23.75 -52.86
N PHE A 561 0.53 23.87 -53.92
CA PHE A 561 1.53 22.88 -54.29
C PHE A 561 2.82 23.57 -54.74
N GLN A 562 3.84 23.51 -53.90
CA GLN A 562 5.09 24.25 -54.12
C GLN A 562 5.90 23.67 -55.30
N GLY A 563 6.50 24.55 -56.09
CA GLY A 563 7.44 24.18 -57.16
C GLY A 563 6.83 23.70 -58.47
N HIS A 564 5.53 23.35 -58.51
CA HIS A 564 4.86 22.84 -59.72
C HIS A 564 3.50 23.52 -59.96
N PRO A 565 3.47 24.70 -60.64
CA PRO A 565 2.25 25.47 -60.88
C PRO A 565 1.15 24.71 -61.64
N GLN A 566 1.53 23.78 -62.53
CA GLN A 566 0.59 22.96 -63.28
C GLN A 566 -0.10 21.92 -62.40
N VAL A 567 0.61 21.34 -61.42
CA VAL A 567 0.02 20.44 -60.41
C VAL A 567 -0.93 21.23 -59.49
N GLN A 568 -0.53 22.44 -59.06
CA GLN A 568 -1.42 23.31 -58.29
C GLN A 568 -2.68 23.71 -59.07
N ALA A 569 -2.53 24.05 -60.35
CA ALA A 569 -3.66 24.39 -61.22
C ALA A 569 -4.60 23.19 -61.42
N PHE A 570 -4.05 21.97 -61.58
CA PHE A 570 -4.83 20.73 -61.58
C PHE A 570 -5.59 20.54 -60.27
N LEU A 571 -4.94 20.71 -59.11
CA LEU A 571 -5.58 20.54 -57.82
C LEU A 571 -6.79 21.49 -57.65
N ARG A 572 -6.65 22.72 -58.15
CA ARG A 572 -7.73 23.73 -58.17
C ARG A 572 -8.79 23.51 -59.26
N GLY A 573 -8.50 22.67 -60.27
CA GLY A 573 -9.37 22.39 -61.40
C GLY A 573 -10.36 21.23 -61.15
N PRO A 574 -11.24 20.93 -62.12
CA PRO A 574 -12.32 19.94 -61.94
C PRO A 574 -11.89 18.48 -62.17
N ASP A 575 -10.71 18.26 -62.76
CA ASP A 575 -10.23 16.91 -63.09
C ASP A 575 -9.86 16.12 -61.83
N ASP A 576 -10.15 14.82 -61.80
CA ASP A 576 -9.91 13.94 -60.65
C ASP A 576 -8.51 13.30 -60.64
N SER A 577 -7.86 13.28 -61.80
CA SER A 577 -6.56 12.68 -62.01
C SER A 577 -5.74 13.44 -63.06
N MET A 578 -4.42 13.45 -62.91
CA MET A 578 -3.49 13.91 -63.93
C MET A 578 -2.23 13.03 -63.96
N THR A 579 -1.45 13.17 -65.03
CA THR A 579 -0.09 12.63 -65.08
C THR A 579 0.89 13.78 -65.16
N THR A 580 2.10 13.58 -64.64
CA THR A 580 3.17 14.57 -64.77
C THR A 580 3.84 14.56 -66.15
N LYS A 581 3.36 13.78 -67.13
CA LYS A 581 3.92 13.74 -68.49
C LYS A 581 3.85 15.14 -69.13
N GLY A 582 4.99 15.70 -69.52
CA GLY A 582 5.08 17.06 -70.07
C GLY A 582 4.89 18.19 -69.03
N VAL A 583 4.86 17.84 -67.74
CA VAL A 583 4.76 18.75 -66.59
C VAL A 583 6.02 18.67 -65.73
N ALA A 584 6.56 17.46 -65.54
CA ALA A 584 7.85 17.21 -64.90
C ALA A 584 8.54 16.01 -65.57
N ASP A 585 9.84 16.15 -65.84
CA ASP A 585 10.67 15.11 -66.44
C ASP A 585 11.44 14.36 -65.33
N PHE A 586 11.44 13.03 -65.40
CA PHE A 586 12.14 12.16 -64.46
C PHE A 586 13.19 11.33 -65.19
N GLU A 587 14.41 11.25 -64.66
CA GLU A 587 15.51 10.49 -65.28
C GLU A 587 15.22 8.99 -65.34
N ASP A 588 14.57 8.45 -64.31
CA ASP A 588 14.19 7.05 -64.21
C ASP A 588 12.94 6.87 -63.31
N LEU A 589 12.43 5.64 -63.24
CA LEU A 589 11.30 5.29 -62.37
C LEU A 589 11.61 5.54 -60.88
N GLN A 590 12.88 5.49 -60.47
CA GLN A 590 13.26 5.72 -59.08
C GLN A 590 13.16 7.21 -58.72
N ALA A 591 13.50 8.12 -59.63
CA ALA A 591 13.32 9.56 -59.49
C ALA A 591 11.83 9.92 -59.37
N ALA A 592 10.97 9.30 -60.19
CA ALA A 592 9.52 9.47 -60.10
C ALA A 592 8.96 8.95 -58.76
N ARG A 593 9.44 7.80 -58.26
CA ARG A 593 9.08 7.27 -56.93
C ARG A 593 9.51 8.19 -55.80
N ASN A 594 10.72 8.74 -55.87
CA ASN A 594 11.24 9.66 -54.87
C ASN A 594 10.40 10.94 -54.80
N PHE A 595 10.01 11.48 -55.96
CA PHE A 595 9.13 12.66 -56.04
C PHE A 595 7.75 12.41 -55.43
N ALA A 596 7.10 11.29 -55.79
CA ALA A 596 5.81 10.91 -55.20
C ALA A 596 5.92 10.76 -53.68
N ALA A 597 6.94 10.04 -53.18
CA ALA A 597 7.16 9.83 -51.76
C ALA A 597 7.54 11.10 -50.98
N GLU A 598 8.26 12.04 -51.59
CA GLU A 598 8.58 13.33 -50.96
C GLU A 598 7.33 14.23 -50.90
N SER A 599 6.54 14.26 -51.97
CA SER A 599 5.31 15.05 -52.05
C SER A 599 4.25 14.55 -51.07
N MET A 600 4.10 13.23 -50.92
CA MET A 600 3.17 12.61 -49.95
C MET A 600 3.62 12.76 -48.49
N ARG A 601 4.90 13.11 -48.22
CA ARG A 601 5.40 13.38 -46.86
C ARG A 601 5.17 14.83 -46.41
N LYS A 602 4.90 15.75 -47.34
CA LYS A 602 4.60 17.15 -47.03
C LYS A 602 3.13 17.30 -46.66
N GLU A 603 2.83 18.26 -45.79
CA GLU A 603 1.46 18.60 -45.45
C GLU A 603 0.71 19.09 -46.70
N GLN A 604 -0.44 18.49 -46.99
CA GLN A 604 -1.27 18.86 -48.13
C GLN A 604 -2.17 20.02 -47.73
N VAL A 605 -1.79 21.23 -48.13
CA VAL A 605 -2.49 22.47 -47.75
C VAL A 605 -3.68 22.69 -48.69
N GLY A 606 -4.89 22.67 -48.12
CA GLY A 606 -6.13 22.91 -48.87
C GLY A 606 -6.43 21.86 -49.96
N ALA A 607 -5.78 20.70 -49.90
CA ALA A 607 -5.86 19.66 -50.93
C ALA A 607 -5.88 18.26 -50.32
N SER A 608 -6.33 17.28 -51.10
CA SER A 608 -6.13 15.87 -50.78
C SER A 608 -5.92 15.05 -52.05
N PHE A 609 -4.78 14.37 -52.14
CA PHE A 609 -4.39 13.58 -53.30
C PHE A 609 -3.41 12.46 -52.93
N GLU A 610 -3.34 11.47 -53.80
CA GLU A 610 -2.36 10.39 -53.81
C GLU A 610 -1.45 10.52 -55.03
N MET A 611 -0.21 10.05 -54.90
CA MET A 611 0.78 10.04 -55.97
C MET A 611 1.39 8.65 -56.14
N GLU A 612 1.38 8.13 -57.36
CA GLU A 612 1.98 6.83 -57.70
C GLU A 612 2.87 6.96 -58.93
N ALA A 613 4.11 6.47 -58.84
CA ALA A 613 5.04 6.48 -59.96
C ALA A 613 4.76 5.36 -60.96
N ALA A 614 4.82 5.68 -62.25
CA ALA A 614 4.59 4.76 -63.35
C ALA A 614 5.61 4.98 -64.48
N GLU A 615 5.74 4.01 -65.38
CA GLU A 615 6.66 4.06 -66.51
C GLU A 615 5.97 3.50 -67.76
N GLU A 616 6.11 4.20 -68.88
CA GLU A 616 5.57 3.78 -70.17
C GLU A 616 6.56 4.14 -71.28
N GLY A 617 7.05 3.13 -72.01
CA GLY A 617 7.97 3.33 -73.14
C GLY A 617 9.22 4.12 -72.78
N ASP A 618 9.94 3.70 -71.74
CA ASP A 618 11.15 4.32 -71.18
C ASP A 618 10.97 5.76 -70.67
N THR A 619 9.72 6.22 -70.48
CA THR A 619 9.41 7.51 -69.86
C THR A 619 8.80 7.30 -68.48
N ALA A 620 9.49 7.73 -67.43
CA ALA A 620 8.98 7.71 -66.06
C ALA A 620 8.11 8.95 -65.76
N PHE A 621 7.00 8.77 -65.05
CA PHE A 621 6.06 9.83 -64.67
C PHE A 621 5.35 9.47 -63.36
N VAL A 622 4.58 10.42 -62.82
CA VAL A 622 3.76 10.24 -61.61
C VAL A 622 2.30 10.48 -61.96
N ASN A 623 1.45 9.54 -61.57
CA ASN A 623 0.00 9.69 -61.54
C ASN A 623 -0.38 10.42 -60.25
N ILE A 624 -1.16 11.48 -60.38
CA ILE A 624 -1.68 12.24 -59.25
C ILE A 624 -3.19 12.10 -59.28
N CYS A 625 -3.75 11.45 -58.26
CA CYS A 625 -5.19 11.22 -58.13
C CYS A 625 -5.70 11.99 -56.91
N LYS A 626 -6.69 12.87 -57.09
CA LYS A 626 -7.34 13.52 -55.94
C LYS A 626 -8.10 12.48 -55.12
N THR A 627 -8.16 12.67 -53.82
CA THR A 627 -9.00 11.84 -52.95
C THR A 627 -10.18 12.66 -52.41
N ARG A 628 -11.10 11.96 -51.73
CA ARG A 628 -12.25 12.59 -51.06
C ARG A 628 -11.93 13.01 -49.63
N ASP A 629 -10.71 12.79 -49.13
CA ASP A 629 -10.44 12.88 -47.69
C ASP A 629 -10.60 14.32 -47.17
N LEU A 630 -10.23 15.32 -47.98
CA LEU A 630 -10.49 16.73 -47.64
C LEU A 630 -11.99 16.99 -47.42
N HIS A 631 -12.84 16.53 -48.35
CA HIS A 631 -14.29 16.69 -48.24
C HIS A 631 -14.88 15.87 -47.09
N LEU A 632 -14.43 14.62 -46.89
CA LEU A 632 -14.88 13.78 -45.79
C LEU A 632 -14.49 14.38 -44.42
N GLY A 633 -13.30 14.96 -44.32
CA GLY A 633 -12.85 15.72 -43.14
C GLY A 633 -13.75 16.93 -42.88
N GLN A 634 -14.05 17.72 -43.90
CA GLN A 634 -14.99 18.85 -43.80
C GLN A 634 -16.39 18.40 -43.37
N GLN A 635 -16.93 17.32 -43.93
CA GLN A 635 -18.24 16.77 -43.56
C GLN A 635 -18.28 16.26 -42.11
N THR A 636 -17.16 15.71 -41.62
CA THR A 636 -17.03 15.31 -40.22
C THR A 636 -17.10 16.54 -39.30
N THR A 637 -16.33 17.59 -39.60
CA THR A 637 -16.38 18.86 -38.85
C THR A 637 -17.77 19.51 -38.92
N VAL A 638 -18.44 19.48 -40.07
CA VAL A 638 -19.83 19.96 -40.20
C VAL A 638 -20.78 19.20 -39.29
N ALA A 639 -20.65 17.87 -39.21
CA ALA A 639 -21.48 17.04 -38.34
C ALA A 639 -21.25 17.36 -36.85
N GLU A 640 -20.00 17.54 -36.45
CA GLU A 640 -19.60 17.94 -35.09
C GLU A 640 -20.17 19.32 -34.73
N TYR A 641 -19.89 20.33 -35.55
CA TYR A 641 -20.40 21.70 -35.34
C TYR A 641 -21.92 21.80 -35.40
N SER A 642 -22.59 21.03 -36.27
CA SER A 642 -24.05 20.98 -36.32
C SER A 642 -24.65 20.36 -35.06
N THR A 643 -23.98 19.34 -34.52
CA THR A 643 -24.39 18.70 -33.26
C THR A 643 -24.18 19.64 -32.08
N GLU A 644 -23.01 20.29 -32.00
CA GLU A 644 -22.69 21.32 -31.00
C GLU A 644 -23.71 22.45 -31.05
N LEU A 645 -23.94 23.05 -32.23
CA LEU A 645 -24.88 24.15 -32.43
C LEU A 645 -26.28 23.81 -31.94
N LYS A 646 -26.79 22.61 -32.26
CA LYS A 646 -28.10 22.16 -31.81
C LYS A 646 -28.19 22.10 -30.28
N LEU A 647 -27.17 21.54 -29.63
CA LEU A 647 -27.12 21.45 -28.16
C LEU A 647 -27.05 22.84 -27.52
N LEU A 648 -26.26 23.75 -28.10
CA LEU A 648 -26.12 25.12 -27.58
C LEU A 648 -27.39 25.93 -27.75
N VAL A 649 -28.07 25.85 -28.90
CA VAL A 649 -29.35 26.55 -29.14
C VAL A 649 -30.43 26.02 -28.20
N ASP A 650 -30.58 24.69 -28.09
CA ASP A 650 -31.54 24.09 -27.16
C ASP A 650 -31.29 24.56 -25.71
N CYS A 651 -30.03 24.61 -25.28
CA CYS A 651 -29.66 25.09 -23.96
C CYS A 651 -29.86 26.61 -23.79
N TYR A 652 -29.54 27.40 -24.82
CA TYR A 652 -29.71 28.85 -24.81
C TYR A 652 -31.18 29.22 -24.64
N ASP A 653 -32.07 28.58 -25.40
CA ASP A 653 -33.52 28.76 -25.29
C ASP A 653 -34.04 28.32 -23.92
N GLU A 654 -33.54 27.20 -23.39
CA GLU A 654 -33.89 26.71 -22.06
C GLU A 654 -33.52 27.71 -20.95
N VAL A 655 -32.32 28.30 -21.04
CA VAL A 655 -31.79 29.22 -20.02
C VAL A 655 -32.37 30.64 -20.14
N THR A 656 -32.67 31.10 -21.36
CA THR A 656 -33.12 32.49 -21.61
C THR A 656 -34.64 32.62 -21.72
N CYS A 657 -35.36 31.60 -22.18
CA CYS A 657 -36.82 31.63 -22.37
C CYS A 657 -37.61 30.89 -21.28
N GLY A 658 -36.95 30.19 -20.34
CA GLY A 658 -37.58 29.60 -19.16
C GLY A 658 -38.48 28.39 -19.43
N LEU A 659 -38.29 27.68 -20.56
CA LEU A 659 -39.06 26.47 -20.88
C LEU A 659 -38.59 25.28 -20.03
N PRO A 660 -39.45 24.65 -19.20
CA PRO A 660 -39.02 23.55 -18.35
C PRO A 660 -38.98 22.23 -19.12
N LYS A 661 -37.81 21.58 -19.23
CA LYS A 661 -37.73 20.13 -19.48
C LYS A 661 -37.54 19.38 -18.17
N LYS A 662 -38.30 18.29 -18.01
CA LYS A 662 -38.12 17.30 -16.94
C LYS A 662 -36.79 16.56 -17.16
N ARG A 663 -35.70 17.05 -16.56
CA ARG A 663 -34.54 16.22 -16.22
C ARG A 663 -34.46 16.09 -14.71
N ALA A 664 -34.12 14.89 -14.25
CA ALA A 664 -34.10 14.56 -12.83
C ALA A 664 -33.12 15.49 -12.11
N ARG A 665 -33.57 16.09 -11.01
CA ARG A 665 -32.74 16.88 -10.09
C ARG A 665 -31.61 15.97 -9.59
N VAL A 666 -30.36 16.34 -9.84
CA VAL A 666 -29.22 15.75 -9.12
C VAL A 666 -29.24 16.36 -7.72
N GLU A 667 -29.28 15.52 -6.69
CA GLU A 667 -29.30 15.97 -5.29
C GLU A 667 -27.98 16.67 -4.93
N GLY A 668 -28.09 17.94 -4.51
CA GLY A 668 -27.20 18.69 -3.60
C GLY A 668 -25.72 18.85 -3.97
N CYS A 669 -25.36 20.03 -4.52
CA CYS A 669 -24.33 20.87 -3.86
C CYS A 669 -24.92 21.16 -2.46
#